data_AF-R1IKS3-F1
#
_entry.id   AF-R1IKS3-F1
#
_cell.length_a   1.000
_cell.length_b   1.000
_cell.length_c   1.000
_cell.angle_alpha   90.00
_cell.angle_beta   90.00
_cell.angle_gamma   90.00
#
_symmetry.space_group_name_H-M   'P 1'
#
loop_
_entity.id
_entity.type
_entity.pdbx_description
1 polymer ?
#
loop_
_entity_poly.entity_id
_entity_poly.type
_entity_poly.pdbx_seq_one_letter_code
_entity_poly.pdbx_strand_id
1 'polypeptide(L)'
;MLSSHLFHFAMVHEKFAQSGDIVTGLLPLFSPILEGKEGLEFDPVSFCDDVRNMYGIKMHPYVAEDLSEKLVENGVLAIEKSRGKSEKIVIATVPVVQDKNLKSNVQSILETYENFSKPILEKRRLMSSSINFPNAFTSRLARVDSFAEVVSSSENSVDCALDYTFVRFVEHINRKGGKLKTSLDKLYSGSLLSEVVLSIQDPAIDEQSIAGKLFYIDMPVLLNVLGLNDEYSVECSRKLISLISDQGGVVTTTRQYIEEAETAISLSLENYKQRGRRTTSLDRYLFKHSDHVLQARLARNKVKGLLSDSHQFVLDDLRTNISGHLQSVRAVELRDYIASALHWYKKDVARTNDAEAVAYVVARHNYNSIRNVAESTTFLITPNEQLVSAANRVLYSLETFEKHEMTPLLTEKKLAMMLWVTSGGKGEDVSSLTLISSCTRAMEMHRDISENMQRFIKNLPEEKVKQYEDVICNDRALYCLLDEVGFDDSEVPLDEAEQYLQQARDRYHQEQKDFKASHKAVIEEATFAAANAIEHRNKAISAVKEKANESLVKDKKNAELQSKVQSLTEQFEKKDQLQKHLASANESLENRVDALESAQITASKANNEKISQLEKESVKQVKEGKNEVKNQVYSSIKKVMELFIVGLLMIAFYHLSTLALKEPITNEYFTLTPKLISFLTAALPLICTWKFPDFLFGWFVKGACTRLVRLLLRDREFLPTEG
;
A
#
# COMPACT_ATOMS: atom_id res chain seq x y z
N MET A 1 15.24 -35.53 -32.62
CA MET A 1 14.20 -36.30 -31.91
C MET A 1 12.90 -35.55 -32.13
N LEU A 2 11.84 -36.20 -32.62
CA LEU A 2 10.52 -35.58 -32.73
C LEU A 2 9.84 -35.65 -31.36
N SER A 3 9.43 -34.52 -30.79
CA SER A 3 8.72 -34.49 -29.50
C SER A 3 7.28 -35.01 -29.61
N SER A 4 6.73 -35.52 -28.50
CA SER A 4 5.30 -35.86 -28.36
C SER A 4 4.38 -34.69 -28.73
N HIS A 5 4.83 -33.45 -28.47
CA HIS A 5 4.14 -32.22 -28.80
C HIS A 5 4.00 -31.97 -30.31
N LEU A 6 4.94 -32.46 -31.13
CA LEU A 6 4.82 -32.37 -32.57
C LEU A 6 3.73 -33.30 -33.12
N PHE A 7 3.49 -34.46 -32.51
CA PHE A 7 2.38 -35.35 -32.89
C PHE A 7 1.03 -34.74 -32.50
N HIS A 8 0.95 -34.12 -31.32
CA HIS A 8 -0.22 -33.33 -30.92
C HIS A 8 -0.48 -32.23 -31.94
N PHE A 9 0.54 -31.45 -32.27
CA PHE A 9 0.42 -30.40 -33.26
C PHE A 9 0.10 -30.93 -34.65
N ALA A 10 0.67 -32.03 -35.12
CA ALA A 10 0.31 -32.59 -36.43
C ALA A 10 -1.19 -32.95 -36.48
N MET A 11 -1.74 -33.50 -35.40
CA MET A 11 -3.15 -33.85 -35.29
C MET A 11 -4.06 -32.62 -35.19
N VAL A 12 -3.67 -31.65 -34.36
CA VAL A 12 -4.40 -30.39 -34.18
C VAL A 12 -4.28 -29.54 -35.44
N HIS A 13 -3.08 -29.28 -35.95
CA HIS A 13 -2.79 -28.49 -37.15
C HIS A 13 -3.52 -29.03 -38.39
N GLU A 14 -3.59 -30.33 -38.61
CA GLU A 14 -4.26 -30.86 -39.80
C GLU A 14 -5.78 -30.62 -39.76
N LYS A 15 -6.40 -30.82 -38.60
CA LYS A 15 -7.84 -30.56 -38.42
C LYS A 15 -8.14 -29.07 -38.26
N PHE A 16 -7.25 -28.31 -37.64
CA PHE A 16 -7.28 -26.87 -37.57
C PHE A 16 -7.10 -26.23 -38.94
N ALA A 17 -6.20 -26.74 -39.79
CA ALA A 17 -6.06 -26.28 -41.17
C ALA A 17 -7.30 -26.60 -42.02
N GLN A 18 -8.11 -27.59 -41.62
CA GLN A 18 -9.39 -27.91 -42.28
C GLN A 18 -10.59 -27.15 -41.69
N SER A 19 -10.57 -26.75 -40.42
CA SER A 19 -11.76 -26.29 -39.68
C SER A 19 -11.60 -25.00 -38.87
N GLY A 20 -10.39 -24.46 -38.72
CA GLY A 20 -10.07 -23.33 -37.85
C GLY A 20 -10.18 -23.63 -36.35
N ASP A 21 -10.55 -24.85 -35.95
CA ASP A 21 -10.86 -25.20 -34.56
C ASP A 21 -9.95 -26.32 -34.02
N ILE A 22 -9.20 -26.01 -32.96
CA ILE A 22 -8.30 -26.94 -32.27
C ILE A 22 -9.08 -28.10 -31.63
N VAL A 23 -10.29 -27.84 -31.16
CA VAL A 23 -11.15 -28.82 -30.49
C VAL A 23 -11.62 -29.89 -31.46
N THR A 24 -11.87 -29.52 -32.72
CA THR A 24 -12.22 -30.45 -33.80
C THR A 24 -11.12 -31.49 -34.03
N GLY A 25 -9.85 -31.11 -33.81
CA GLY A 25 -8.70 -32.03 -33.85
C GLY A 25 -8.72 -33.13 -32.80
N LEU A 26 -9.40 -32.91 -31.67
CA LEU A 26 -9.49 -33.86 -30.56
C LEU A 26 -10.73 -34.77 -30.64
N LEU A 27 -11.70 -34.48 -31.51
CA LEU A 27 -12.90 -35.29 -31.72
C LEU A 27 -12.64 -36.80 -31.91
N PRO A 28 -11.55 -37.24 -32.58
CA PRO A 28 -11.26 -38.66 -32.73
C PRO A 28 -11.10 -39.41 -31.40
N LEU A 29 -10.67 -38.71 -30.34
CA LEU A 29 -10.59 -39.29 -28.99
C LEU A 29 -11.97 -39.54 -28.39
N PHE A 30 -12.95 -38.71 -28.72
CA PHE A 30 -14.25 -38.70 -28.07
C PHE A 30 -15.27 -39.62 -28.75
N SER A 31 -15.16 -39.87 -30.06
CA SER A 31 -16.11 -40.76 -30.77
C SER A 31 -16.18 -42.17 -30.16
N PRO A 32 -15.06 -42.87 -29.85
CA PRO A 32 -15.11 -44.23 -29.28
C PRO A 32 -15.79 -44.32 -27.91
N ILE A 33 -15.85 -43.21 -27.16
CA ILE A 33 -16.51 -43.15 -25.85
C ILE A 33 -18.04 -43.23 -26.00
N LEU A 34 -18.54 -42.70 -27.11
CA LEU A 34 -19.97 -42.57 -27.40
C LEU A 34 -20.52 -43.78 -28.18
N GLU A 35 -19.66 -44.71 -28.61
CA GLU A 35 -20.06 -45.91 -29.35
C GLU A 35 -21.01 -46.80 -28.52
N GLY A 36 -22.15 -47.17 -29.11
CA GLY A 36 -23.16 -48.01 -28.46
C GLY A 36 -24.07 -47.25 -27.48
N LYS A 37 -23.96 -45.92 -27.43
CA LYS A 37 -24.80 -45.03 -26.62
C LYS A 37 -25.77 -44.21 -27.49
N GLU A 38 -26.01 -44.63 -28.73
CA GLU A 38 -26.82 -43.89 -29.69
C GLU A 38 -28.26 -43.70 -29.17
N GLY A 39 -28.77 -42.47 -29.28
CA GLY A 39 -30.09 -42.09 -28.80
C GLY A 39 -30.21 -41.89 -27.28
N LEU A 40 -29.13 -42.09 -26.51
CA LEU A 40 -29.09 -41.71 -25.10
C LEU A 40 -28.83 -40.20 -24.95
N GLU A 41 -29.31 -39.62 -23.86
CA GLU A 41 -29.05 -38.23 -23.47
C GLU A 41 -27.56 -38.09 -23.09
N PHE A 42 -26.91 -37.06 -23.64
CA PHE A 42 -25.52 -36.75 -23.31
C PHE A 42 -25.44 -36.19 -21.89
N ASP A 43 -24.67 -36.87 -21.03
CA ASP A 43 -24.37 -36.43 -19.68
C ASP A 43 -22.86 -36.09 -19.57
N PRO A 44 -22.52 -34.80 -19.34
CA PRO A 44 -21.13 -34.37 -19.22
C PRO A 44 -20.35 -35.08 -18.11
N VAL A 45 -20.99 -35.47 -17.01
CA VAL A 45 -20.30 -36.12 -15.87
C VAL A 45 -19.91 -37.54 -16.25
N SER A 46 -20.87 -38.34 -16.73
CA SER A 46 -20.63 -39.69 -17.24
C SER A 46 -19.59 -39.70 -18.36
N PHE A 47 -19.66 -38.74 -19.29
CA PHE A 47 -18.68 -38.60 -20.36
C PHE A 47 -17.27 -38.33 -19.82
N CYS A 48 -17.11 -37.43 -18.84
CA CYS A 48 -15.81 -37.17 -18.22
C CYS A 48 -15.21 -38.41 -17.52
N ASP A 49 -16.06 -39.22 -16.87
CA ASP A 49 -15.61 -40.45 -16.23
C ASP A 49 -15.20 -41.51 -17.26
N ASP A 50 -15.90 -41.61 -18.39
CA ASP A 50 -15.49 -42.48 -19.49
C ASP A 50 -14.17 -42.03 -20.13
N VAL A 51 -13.97 -40.72 -20.33
CA VAL A 51 -12.70 -40.13 -20.79
C VAL A 51 -11.56 -40.53 -19.83
N ARG A 52 -11.80 -40.40 -18.52
CA ARG A 52 -10.83 -40.80 -17.49
C ARG A 52 -10.51 -42.29 -17.54
N ASN A 53 -11.53 -43.14 -17.67
CA ASN A 53 -11.36 -44.59 -17.69
C ASN A 53 -10.66 -45.08 -18.97
N MET A 54 -10.95 -44.45 -20.12
CA MET A 54 -10.45 -44.89 -21.42
C MET A 54 -9.04 -44.38 -21.72
N TYR A 55 -8.75 -43.14 -21.32
CA TYR A 55 -7.52 -42.44 -21.69
C TYR A 55 -6.70 -41.94 -20.50
N GLY A 56 -7.19 -42.02 -19.26
CA GLY A 56 -6.50 -41.46 -18.09
C GLY A 56 -6.56 -39.94 -18.03
N ILE A 57 -7.40 -39.30 -18.86
CA ILE A 57 -7.54 -37.85 -18.91
C ILE A 57 -8.59 -37.42 -17.89
N LYS A 58 -8.18 -36.66 -16.88
CA LYS A 58 -9.11 -35.97 -15.97
C LYS A 58 -9.63 -34.72 -16.67
N MET A 59 -10.95 -34.68 -16.89
CA MET A 59 -11.65 -33.55 -17.49
C MET A 59 -12.69 -32.99 -16.51
N HIS A 60 -12.84 -31.67 -16.50
CA HIS A 60 -13.89 -31.00 -15.73
C HIS A 60 -15.23 -31.05 -16.50
N PRO A 61 -16.40 -31.29 -15.87
CA PRO A 61 -17.67 -31.40 -16.59
C PRO A 61 -18.02 -30.17 -17.45
N TYR A 62 -17.68 -28.95 -17.02
CA TYR A 62 -17.83 -27.75 -17.86
C TYR A 62 -17.03 -27.79 -19.16
N VAL A 63 -15.88 -28.47 -19.18
CA VAL A 63 -15.14 -28.68 -20.43
C VAL A 63 -15.93 -29.59 -21.34
N ALA A 64 -16.50 -30.69 -20.81
CA ALA A 64 -17.36 -31.58 -21.58
C ALA A 64 -18.65 -30.89 -22.09
N GLU A 65 -19.22 -29.97 -21.33
CA GLU A 65 -20.34 -29.14 -21.80
C GLU A 65 -19.94 -28.24 -22.96
N ASP A 66 -18.79 -27.56 -22.87
CA ASP A 66 -18.32 -26.67 -23.94
C ASP A 66 -17.98 -27.48 -25.21
N LEU A 67 -17.33 -28.65 -25.03
CA LEU A 67 -17.09 -29.62 -26.10
C LEU A 67 -18.39 -30.13 -26.74
N SER A 68 -19.51 -30.14 -26.02
CA SER A 68 -20.77 -30.68 -26.53
C SER A 68 -21.33 -29.85 -27.68
N GLU A 69 -21.13 -28.53 -27.67
CA GLU A 69 -21.55 -27.65 -28.76
C GLU A 69 -20.79 -28.01 -30.05
N LYS A 70 -19.48 -28.21 -29.93
CA LYS A 70 -18.61 -28.65 -31.04
C LYS A 70 -18.94 -30.05 -31.52
N LEU A 71 -19.29 -30.95 -30.62
CA LEU A 71 -19.74 -32.30 -30.98
C LEU A 71 -21.10 -32.28 -31.71
N VAL A 72 -21.97 -31.31 -31.43
CA VAL A 72 -23.22 -31.09 -32.18
C VAL A 72 -22.92 -30.56 -33.58
N GLU A 73 -22.05 -29.56 -33.72
CA GLU A 73 -21.63 -28.99 -35.01
C GLU A 73 -21.06 -30.07 -35.96
N ASN A 74 -20.30 -31.01 -35.40
CA ASN A 74 -19.68 -32.11 -36.14
C ASN A 74 -20.58 -33.35 -36.31
N GLY A 75 -21.85 -33.27 -35.89
CA GLY A 75 -22.85 -34.34 -36.07
C GLY A 75 -22.62 -35.59 -35.21
N VAL A 76 -21.76 -35.52 -34.19
CA VAL A 76 -21.55 -36.60 -33.20
C VAL A 76 -22.65 -36.59 -32.13
N LEU A 77 -23.13 -35.39 -31.79
CA LEU A 77 -24.31 -35.17 -30.97
C LEU A 77 -25.41 -34.51 -31.80
N ALA A 78 -26.66 -34.61 -31.37
CA ALA A 78 -27.81 -33.96 -32.01
C ALA A 78 -28.68 -33.27 -30.96
N ILE A 79 -29.25 -32.12 -31.32
CA ILE A 79 -30.21 -31.40 -30.46
C ILE A 79 -31.62 -31.92 -30.77
N GLU A 80 -32.24 -32.59 -29.81
CA GLU A 80 -33.62 -33.04 -29.90
C GLU A 80 -34.56 -32.02 -29.25
N LYS A 81 -35.30 -31.27 -30.07
CA LYS A 81 -36.32 -30.33 -29.60
C LYS A 81 -37.66 -31.05 -29.41
N SER A 82 -37.93 -31.53 -28.19
CA SER A 82 -39.24 -32.05 -27.82
C SER A 82 -40.26 -30.91 -27.60
N ARG A 83 -41.45 -30.99 -28.22
CA ARG A 83 -42.53 -30.01 -28.03
C ARG A 83 -42.86 -29.83 -26.54
N GLY A 84 -42.47 -28.69 -25.96
CA GLY A 84 -42.80 -28.30 -24.58
C GLY A 84 -41.81 -28.75 -23.50
N LYS A 85 -40.66 -29.35 -23.84
CA LYS A 85 -39.56 -29.63 -22.91
C LYS A 85 -38.31 -28.82 -23.29
N SER A 86 -37.40 -28.65 -22.33
CA SER A 86 -36.06 -28.10 -22.60
C SER A 86 -35.36 -28.91 -23.68
N GLU A 87 -34.56 -28.23 -24.50
CA GLU A 87 -33.73 -28.86 -25.52
C GLU A 87 -32.83 -29.92 -24.87
N LYS A 88 -32.75 -31.10 -25.49
CA LYS A 88 -31.90 -32.20 -25.02
C LYS A 88 -30.83 -32.48 -26.05
N ILE A 89 -29.60 -32.70 -25.59
CA ILE A 89 -28.50 -33.16 -26.42
C ILE A 89 -28.50 -34.68 -26.35
N VAL A 90 -28.63 -35.33 -27.51
CA VAL A 90 -28.62 -36.80 -27.63
C VAL A 90 -27.44 -37.25 -28.47
N ILE A 91 -26.95 -38.46 -28.20
CA ILE A 91 -25.84 -39.04 -28.94
C ILE A 91 -26.32 -39.47 -30.32
N ALA A 92 -25.72 -38.91 -31.36
CA ALA A 92 -26.03 -39.24 -32.74
C ALA A 92 -25.35 -40.56 -33.16
N THR A 93 -25.51 -40.98 -34.41
CA THR A 93 -24.92 -42.22 -34.90
C THR A 93 -23.39 -42.11 -34.98
N VAL A 94 -22.68 -42.91 -34.18
CA VAL A 94 -21.22 -42.96 -34.16
C VAL A 94 -20.71 -44.09 -35.07
N PRO A 95 -19.59 -43.91 -35.80
CA PRO A 95 -18.97 -45.00 -36.55
C PRO A 95 -18.55 -46.14 -35.62
N VAL A 96 -18.95 -47.38 -35.93
CA VAL A 96 -18.65 -48.57 -35.10
C VAL A 96 -17.39 -49.27 -35.60
N VAL A 97 -16.45 -49.59 -34.70
CA VAL A 97 -15.26 -50.38 -35.05
C VAL A 97 -15.63 -51.86 -35.16
N GLN A 98 -15.39 -52.45 -36.33
CA GLN A 98 -15.73 -53.86 -36.57
C GLN A 98 -14.78 -54.86 -35.88
N ASP A 99 -13.56 -54.45 -35.52
CA ASP A 99 -12.53 -55.32 -34.94
C ASP A 99 -12.67 -55.46 -33.41
N LYS A 100 -13.56 -56.35 -32.96
CA LYS A 100 -13.77 -56.65 -31.53
C LYS A 100 -12.55 -57.29 -30.84
N ASN A 101 -11.55 -57.75 -31.59
CA ASN A 101 -10.36 -58.43 -31.06
C ASN A 101 -9.13 -57.50 -30.95
N LEU A 102 -9.32 -56.18 -31.06
CA LEU A 102 -8.20 -55.24 -31.08
C LEU A 102 -7.31 -55.35 -29.83
N LYS A 103 -7.89 -55.41 -28.63
CA LYS A 103 -7.14 -55.52 -27.38
C LYS A 103 -6.29 -56.81 -27.31
N SER A 104 -6.82 -57.95 -27.75
CA SER A 104 -6.08 -59.21 -27.80
C SER A 104 -5.01 -59.22 -28.88
N ASN A 105 -5.25 -58.55 -30.02
CA ASN A 105 -4.24 -58.35 -31.06
C ASN A 105 -3.06 -57.50 -30.55
N VAL A 106 -3.34 -56.42 -29.82
CA VAL A 106 -2.30 -55.57 -29.21
C VAL A 106 -1.48 -56.36 -28.20
N GLN A 107 -2.15 -57.09 -27.31
CA GLN A 107 -1.47 -57.91 -26.31
C GLN A 107 -0.57 -58.97 -26.95
N SER A 108 -1.05 -59.65 -28.00
CA SER A 108 -0.27 -60.64 -28.75
C SER A 108 1.02 -60.05 -29.34
N ILE A 109 0.97 -58.83 -29.88
CA ILE A 109 2.17 -58.16 -30.41
C ILE A 109 3.15 -57.80 -29.30
N LEU A 110 2.66 -57.28 -28.18
CA LEU A 110 3.52 -56.94 -27.03
C LEU A 110 4.21 -58.17 -26.44
N GLU A 111 3.48 -59.28 -26.27
CA GLU A 111 4.04 -60.56 -25.82
C GLU A 111 5.07 -61.10 -26.83
N THR A 112 4.80 -60.96 -28.13
CA THR A 112 5.75 -61.37 -29.17
C THR A 112 7.02 -60.51 -29.14
N TYR A 113 6.89 -59.20 -28.91
CA TYR A 113 8.02 -58.28 -28.77
C TYR A 113 8.87 -58.60 -27.53
N GLU A 114 8.22 -58.84 -26.39
CA GLU A 114 8.88 -59.23 -25.14
C GLU A 114 9.66 -60.54 -25.33
N ASN A 115 9.04 -61.56 -25.92
CA ASN A 115 9.69 -62.84 -26.22
C ASN A 115 10.83 -62.71 -27.23
N PHE A 116 10.76 -61.74 -28.16
CA PHE A 116 11.84 -61.45 -29.10
C PHE A 116 13.02 -60.73 -28.44
N SER A 117 12.73 -59.83 -27.49
CA SER A 117 13.72 -58.93 -26.88
C SER A 117 14.46 -59.55 -25.71
N LYS A 118 13.79 -60.35 -24.87
CA LYS A 118 14.38 -61.01 -23.69
C LYS A 118 15.67 -61.79 -24.02
N PRO A 119 15.71 -62.68 -25.03
CA PRO A 119 16.93 -63.44 -25.34
C PRO A 119 18.13 -62.55 -25.73
N ILE A 120 17.86 -61.39 -26.35
CA ILE A 120 18.90 -60.45 -26.80
C ILE A 120 19.45 -59.66 -25.60
N LEU A 121 18.58 -59.24 -24.69
CA LEU A 121 18.93 -58.53 -23.46
C LEU A 121 19.68 -59.44 -22.46
N GLU A 122 19.24 -60.69 -22.32
CA GLU A 122 19.90 -61.72 -21.52
C GLU A 122 21.33 -61.98 -22.00
N LYS A 123 21.51 -62.12 -23.33
CA LYS A 123 22.83 -62.32 -23.95
C LYS A 123 23.80 -61.16 -23.67
N ARG A 124 23.28 -59.94 -23.52
CA ARG A 124 24.07 -58.73 -23.18
C ARG A 124 24.22 -58.50 -21.67
N ARG A 125 23.62 -59.34 -20.82
CA ARG A 125 23.57 -59.16 -19.35
C ARG A 125 22.93 -57.84 -18.92
N LEU A 126 21.98 -57.33 -19.71
CA LEU A 126 21.28 -56.06 -19.46
C LEU A 126 19.86 -56.27 -18.92
N MET A 127 19.51 -57.50 -18.52
CA MET A 127 18.21 -57.79 -17.91
C MET A 127 18.15 -57.24 -16.49
N SER A 128 17.38 -56.17 -16.30
CA SER A 128 16.87 -55.79 -14.99
C SER A 128 15.48 -56.41 -14.78
N SER A 129 15.13 -56.71 -13.54
CA SER A 129 13.79 -57.22 -13.16
C SER A 129 12.67 -56.17 -13.31
N SER A 130 12.95 -55.01 -13.92
CA SER A 130 12.08 -53.84 -13.95
C SER A 130 11.80 -53.29 -15.37
N ILE A 131 12.16 -54.01 -16.44
CA ILE A 131 11.91 -53.53 -17.81
C ILE A 131 10.43 -53.63 -18.14
N ASN A 132 9.77 -52.49 -18.31
CA ASN A 132 8.39 -52.40 -18.79
C ASN A 132 8.37 -52.46 -20.33
N PHE A 133 8.32 -53.68 -20.89
CA PHE A 133 8.29 -53.91 -22.33
C PHE A 133 7.13 -53.21 -23.05
N PRO A 134 5.90 -53.16 -22.53
CA PRO A 134 4.82 -52.34 -23.08
C PRO A 134 5.23 -50.88 -23.29
N ASN A 135 5.62 -50.16 -22.24
CA ASN A 135 6.05 -48.74 -22.35
C ASN A 135 7.25 -48.56 -23.28
N ALA A 136 8.20 -49.50 -23.23
CA ALA A 136 9.37 -49.46 -24.10
C ALA A 136 9.00 -49.63 -25.58
N PHE A 137 8.01 -50.47 -25.88
CA PHE A 137 7.49 -50.68 -27.23
C PHE A 137 6.68 -49.48 -27.72
N THR A 138 5.76 -48.97 -26.89
CA THR A 138 4.85 -47.86 -27.26
C THR A 138 5.62 -46.60 -27.64
N SER A 139 6.54 -46.17 -26.77
CA SER A 139 7.37 -44.99 -26.97
C SER A 139 8.29 -45.09 -28.20
N ARG A 140 8.73 -46.31 -28.56
CA ARG A 140 9.57 -46.56 -29.74
C ARG A 140 8.75 -46.69 -31.01
N LEU A 141 7.52 -47.21 -30.92
CA LEU A 141 6.63 -47.34 -32.07
C LEU A 141 6.22 -45.99 -32.64
N ALA A 142 5.96 -44.99 -31.81
CA ALA A 142 5.71 -43.63 -32.29
C ALA A 142 6.94 -42.96 -32.92
N ARG A 143 8.16 -43.49 -32.66
CA ARG A 143 9.44 -42.89 -33.07
C ARG A 143 10.11 -43.59 -34.25
N VAL A 144 9.45 -44.56 -34.90
CA VAL A 144 10.03 -45.48 -35.91
C VAL A 144 10.86 -44.76 -36.98
N ASP A 145 10.44 -43.58 -37.45
CA ASP A 145 11.13 -42.83 -38.51
C ASP A 145 12.41 -42.11 -38.03
N SER A 146 12.60 -41.92 -36.73
CA SER A 146 13.76 -41.21 -36.14
C SER A 146 14.99 -42.10 -35.84
N PHE A 147 14.83 -43.43 -35.91
CA PHE A 147 15.92 -44.38 -35.62
C PHE A 147 16.90 -44.55 -36.78
N ALA A 148 16.66 -43.92 -37.92
CA ALA A 148 17.54 -44.00 -39.08
C ALA A 148 18.93 -43.36 -38.84
N GLU A 149 19.08 -42.45 -37.85
CA GLU A 149 20.33 -41.71 -37.64
C GLU A 149 20.94 -41.74 -36.23
N VAL A 150 20.27 -42.32 -35.22
CA VAL A 150 20.79 -42.33 -33.83
C VAL A 150 21.49 -43.65 -33.51
N VAL A 151 22.69 -43.83 -34.06
CA VAL A 151 23.67 -44.79 -33.51
C VAL A 151 24.92 -44.01 -33.11
N SER A 152 24.86 -43.25 -32.02
CA SER A 152 26.08 -42.87 -31.32
C SER A 152 25.85 -42.54 -29.83
N SER A 153 26.80 -43.03 -29.02
CA SER A 153 27.09 -42.78 -27.60
C SER A 153 26.48 -43.73 -26.53
N SER A 154 27.36 -44.66 -26.08
CA SER A 154 27.23 -45.70 -25.03
C SER A 154 26.64 -47.06 -25.46
N GLU A 155 27.51 -47.95 -25.96
CA GLU A 155 27.17 -49.31 -26.43
C GLU A 155 26.56 -50.26 -25.37
N ASN A 156 26.43 -49.83 -24.11
CA ASN A 156 26.00 -50.67 -22.96
C ASN A 156 24.81 -50.12 -22.16
N SER A 157 23.99 -49.22 -22.71
CA SER A 157 22.73 -48.81 -22.04
C SER A 157 21.58 -49.78 -22.35
N VAL A 158 20.66 -49.96 -21.41
CA VAL A 158 19.43 -50.75 -21.61
C VAL A 158 18.58 -50.15 -22.74
N ASP A 159 18.54 -48.83 -22.85
CA ASP A 159 17.79 -48.13 -23.90
C ASP A 159 18.32 -48.38 -25.30
N CYS A 160 19.64 -48.32 -25.52
CA CYS A 160 20.22 -48.65 -26.83
C CYS A 160 19.97 -50.12 -27.22
N ALA A 161 19.98 -51.03 -26.24
CA ALA A 161 19.65 -52.42 -26.48
C ALA A 161 18.18 -52.59 -26.87
N LEU A 162 17.26 -51.87 -26.21
CA LEU A 162 15.84 -51.85 -26.53
C LEU A 162 15.54 -51.21 -27.89
N ASP A 163 16.24 -50.13 -28.26
CA ASP A 163 16.14 -49.51 -29.59
C ASP A 163 16.54 -50.51 -30.68
N TYR A 164 17.67 -51.19 -30.47
CA TYR A 164 18.14 -52.24 -31.37
C TYR A 164 17.14 -53.39 -31.49
N THR A 165 16.62 -53.93 -30.37
CA THR A 165 15.65 -55.03 -30.40
C THR A 165 14.35 -54.62 -31.09
N PHE A 166 13.90 -53.38 -30.87
CA PHE A 166 12.71 -52.82 -31.49
C PHE A 166 12.84 -52.74 -33.01
N VAL A 167 13.91 -52.13 -33.54
CA VAL A 167 14.14 -52.04 -35.00
C VAL A 167 14.21 -53.43 -35.63
N ARG A 168 14.93 -54.37 -34.99
CA ARG A 168 15.04 -55.77 -35.48
C ARG A 168 13.71 -56.51 -35.43
N PHE A 169 12.88 -56.24 -34.45
CA PHE A 169 11.55 -56.82 -34.32
C PHE A 169 10.61 -56.31 -35.43
N VAL A 170 10.58 -55.00 -35.68
CA VAL A 170 9.80 -54.41 -36.77
C VAL A 170 10.24 -54.97 -38.12
N GLU A 171 11.56 -55.08 -38.36
CA GLU A 171 12.11 -55.73 -39.55
C GLU A 171 11.66 -57.19 -39.67
N HIS A 172 11.69 -57.95 -38.56
CA HIS A 172 11.25 -59.34 -38.51
C HIS A 172 9.78 -59.51 -38.89
N ILE A 173 8.90 -58.65 -38.37
CA ILE A 173 7.47 -58.66 -38.70
C ILE A 173 7.24 -58.25 -40.16
N ASN A 174 7.92 -57.20 -40.64
CA ASN A 174 7.80 -56.73 -42.01
C ASN A 174 8.21 -57.79 -43.04
N ARG A 175 9.23 -58.58 -42.74
CA ARG A 175 9.67 -59.71 -43.59
C ARG A 175 8.73 -60.90 -43.54
N LYS A 176 8.15 -61.23 -42.37
CA LYS A 176 7.18 -62.33 -42.22
C LYS A 176 5.81 -62.02 -42.83
N GLY A 177 5.38 -60.75 -42.79
CA GLY A 177 4.08 -60.31 -43.28
C GLY A 177 2.91 -60.95 -42.54
N GLY A 178 1.75 -61.01 -43.20
CA GLY A 178 0.53 -61.63 -42.67
C GLY A 178 -0.17 -60.80 -41.59
N LYS A 179 -0.96 -61.47 -40.75
CA LYS A 179 -1.83 -60.82 -39.74
C LYS A 179 -1.05 -59.93 -38.76
N LEU A 180 0.15 -60.37 -38.33
CA LEU A 180 0.99 -59.61 -37.41
C LEU A 180 1.43 -58.26 -37.97
N LYS A 181 1.71 -58.19 -39.28
CA LYS A 181 2.06 -56.94 -39.96
C LYS A 181 0.87 -55.98 -39.99
N THR A 182 -0.30 -56.46 -40.41
CA THR A 182 -1.52 -55.63 -40.42
C THR A 182 -1.87 -55.11 -39.03
N SER A 183 -1.70 -55.93 -37.99
CA SER A 183 -1.91 -55.50 -36.61
C SER A 183 -0.85 -54.49 -36.14
N LEU A 184 0.41 -54.62 -36.58
CA LEU A 184 1.47 -53.64 -36.31
C LEU A 184 1.20 -52.28 -36.97
N ASP A 185 0.73 -52.28 -38.23
CA ASP A 185 0.39 -51.04 -38.95
C ASP A 185 -0.76 -50.29 -38.27
N LYS A 186 -1.80 -51.01 -37.79
CA LYS A 186 -2.88 -50.43 -36.98
C LYS A 186 -2.36 -49.84 -35.67
N LEU A 187 -1.49 -50.60 -34.99
CA LEU A 187 -0.85 -50.19 -33.74
C LEU A 187 0.01 -48.94 -33.88
N TYR A 188 0.66 -48.76 -35.04
CA TYR A 188 1.44 -47.58 -35.33
C TYR A 188 0.56 -46.32 -35.24
N SER A 189 -0.58 -46.28 -35.93
CA SER A 189 -1.53 -45.17 -35.84
C SER A 189 -2.02 -44.93 -34.41
N GLY A 190 -2.34 -46.00 -33.67
CA GLY A 190 -2.73 -45.91 -32.27
C GLY A 190 -1.62 -45.37 -31.35
N SER A 191 -0.35 -45.69 -31.63
CA SER A 191 0.78 -45.16 -30.86
C SER A 191 0.99 -43.67 -31.08
N LEU A 192 0.76 -43.17 -32.29
CA LEU A 192 0.81 -41.72 -32.58
C LEU A 192 -0.22 -40.95 -31.75
N LEU A 193 -1.48 -41.44 -31.71
CA LEU A 193 -2.52 -40.83 -30.89
C LEU A 193 -2.24 -40.96 -29.39
N SER A 194 -1.58 -42.03 -28.95
CA SER A 194 -1.20 -42.17 -27.54
C SER A 194 -0.20 -41.10 -27.09
N GLU A 195 0.73 -40.67 -27.96
CA GLU A 195 1.62 -39.54 -27.67
C GLU A 195 0.84 -38.22 -27.55
N VAL A 196 -0.20 -38.02 -28.38
CA VAL A 196 -1.11 -36.87 -28.23
C VAL A 196 -1.83 -36.90 -26.89
N VAL A 197 -2.40 -38.05 -26.49
CA VAL A 197 -3.05 -38.21 -25.19
C VAL A 197 -2.09 -37.90 -24.04
N LEU A 198 -0.86 -38.43 -24.10
CA LEU A 198 0.16 -38.18 -23.08
C LEU A 198 0.52 -36.69 -22.99
N SER A 199 0.60 -35.99 -24.13
CA SER A 199 0.84 -34.55 -24.14
C SER A 199 -0.33 -33.70 -23.61
N ILE A 200 -1.57 -34.21 -23.64
CA ILE A 200 -2.74 -33.57 -23.02
C ILE A 200 -2.77 -33.86 -21.51
N GLN A 201 -2.36 -35.05 -21.09
CA GLN A 201 -2.26 -35.40 -19.68
C GLN A 201 -1.19 -34.59 -18.95
N ASP A 202 -0.04 -34.42 -19.61
CA ASP A 202 1.15 -33.76 -19.07
C ASP A 202 1.69 -32.77 -20.12
N PRO A 203 1.04 -31.59 -20.28
CA PRO A 203 1.55 -30.57 -21.19
C PRO A 203 2.94 -30.12 -20.72
N ALA A 204 3.84 -29.77 -21.63
CA ALA A 204 5.20 -29.29 -21.30
C ALA A 204 5.23 -27.91 -20.62
N ILE A 205 4.07 -27.39 -20.23
CA ILE A 205 3.86 -26.08 -19.63
C ILE A 205 4.15 -26.19 -18.13
N ASP A 206 4.79 -25.16 -17.57
CA ASP A 206 5.16 -25.11 -16.15
C ASP A 206 3.92 -25.26 -15.25
N GLU A 207 3.93 -26.24 -14.32
CA GLU A 207 2.83 -26.62 -13.42
C GLU A 207 2.35 -25.47 -12.49
N GLN A 208 3.00 -24.30 -12.51
CA GLN A 208 2.74 -23.17 -11.59
C GLN A 208 2.20 -21.92 -12.27
N SER A 209 1.62 -22.03 -13.47
CA SER A 209 1.15 -20.87 -14.24
C SER A 209 0.20 -19.96 -13.47
N ILE A 210 -0.61 -20.47 -12.52
CA ILE A 210 -1.58 -19.68 -11.72
C ILE A 210 -1.22 -19.49 -10.24
N ALA A 211 -0.01 -19.90 -9.83
CA ALA A 211 0.41 -19.82 -8.44
C ALA A 211 0.36 -18.38 -7.89
N GLY A 212 -0.31 -18.19 -6.75
CA GLY A 212 -0.39 -16.90 -6.04
C GLY A 212 -1.40 -15.90 -6.61
N LYS A 213 -2.12 -16.22 -7.69
CA LYS A 213 -3.14 -15.34 -8.28
C LYS A 213 -4.44 -15.38 -7.50
N LEU A 214 -5.16 -14.27 -7.47
CA LEU A 214 -6.43 -14.15 -6.73
C LEU A 214 -7.62 -14.42 -7.64
N PHE A 215 -8.49 -15.33 -7.24
CA PHE A 215 -9.74 -15.64 -7.94
C PHE A 215 -10.92 -15.18 -7.07
N TYR A 216 -11.57 -14.08 -7.47
CA TYR A 216 -12.77 -13.56 -6.81
C TYR A 216 -14.00 -14.30 -7.33
N ILE A 217 -14.65 -15.04 -6.44
CA ILE A 217 -15.79 -15.88 -6.76
C ILE A 217 -17.11 -15.14 -6.49
N ASP A 218 -17.97 -15.07 -7.51
CA ASP A 218 -19.30 -14.45 -7.45
C ASP A 218 -20.29 -15.26 -6.58
N MET A 219 -21.30 -14.58 -6.03
CA MET A 219 -22.29 -15.11 -5.08
C MET A 219 -23.01 -16.39 -5.55
N PRO A 220 -23.49 -16.53 -6.80
CA PRO A 220 -24.16 -17.76 -7.23
C PRO A 220 -23.24 -19.01 -7.15
N VAL A 221 -21.94 -18.85 -7.42
CA VAL A 221 -20.95 -19.91 -7.26
C VAL A 221 -20.76 -20.26 -5.78
N LEU A 222 -20.77 -19.26 -4.89
CA LEU A 222 -20.71 -19.50 -3.45
C LEU A 222 -21.87 -20.39 -2.99
N LEU A 223 -23.09 -20.18 -3.51
CA LEU A 223 -24.24 -21.03 -3.18
C LEU A 223 -24.04 -22.47 -3.67
N ASN A 224 -23.44 -22.67 -4.85
CA ASN A 224 -23.09 -24.01 -5.36
C ASN A 224 -22.06 -24.68 -4.44
N VAL A 225 -20.98 -23.98 -4.08
CA VAL A 225 -19.94 -24.50 -3.19
C VAL A 225 -20.52 -24.94 -1.84
N LEU A 226 -21.42 -24.14 -1.27
CA LEU A 226 -22.15 -24.45 -0.03
C LEU A 226 -23.14 -25.62 -0.14
N GLY A 227 -23.37 -26.15 -1.34
CA GLY A 227 -24.31 -27.25 -1.57
C GLY A 227 -25.77 -26.82 -1.66
N LEU A 228 -26.05 -25.54 -1.88
CA LEU A 228 -27.40 -24.96 -1.83
C LEU A 228 -28.06 -24.83 -3.22
N ASN A 229 -27.65 -25.66 -4.18
CA ASN A 229 -28.19 -25.71 -5.53
C ASN A 229 -28.31 -27.17 -6.02
N ASP A 230 -28.63 -27.40 -7.29
CA ASP A 230 -28.64 -28.74 -7.87
C ASP A 230 -27.28 -29.44 -7.80
N GLU A 231 -27.32 -30.78 -7.70
CA GLU A 231 -26.13 -31.63 -7.49
C GLU A 231 -25.05 -31.41 -8.55
N TYR A 232 -25.45 -31.24 -9.81
CA TYR A 232 -24.54 -30.99 -10.92
C TYR A 232 -23.76 -29.68 -10.72
N SER A 233 -24.46 -28.56 -10.46
CA SER A 233 -23.83 -27.26 -10.23
C SER A 233 -22.91 -27.27 -8.99
N VAL A 234 -23.33 -27.95 -7.92
CA VAL A 234 -22.54 -28.12 -6.69
C VAL A 234 -21.25 -28.87 -6.96
N GLU A 235 -21.33 -29.99 -7.69
CA GLU A 235 -20.18 -30.82 -8.03
C GLU A 235 -19.18 -30.05 -8.92
N CYS A 236 -19.68 -29.36 -9.94
CA CYS A 236 -18.86 -28.58 -10.86
C CYS A 236 -18.14 -27.44 -10.15
N SER A 237 -18.85 -26.58 -9.42
CA SER A 237 -18.19 -25.47 -8.71
C SER A 237 -17.18 -25.98 -7.69
N ARG A 238 -17.45 -27.09 -6.98
CA ARG A 238 -16.46 -27.67 -6.03
C ARG A 238 -15.22 -28.23 -6.73
N LYS A 239 -15.39 -28.94 -7.85
CA LYS A 239 -14.27 -29.45 -8.67
C LYS A 239 -13.42 -28.30 -9.20
N LEU A 240 -14.03 -27.22 -9.67
CA LEU A 240 -13.33 -26.03 -10.15
C LEU A 240 -12.53 -25.35 -9.04
N ILE A 241 -13.12 -25.17 -7.85
CA ILE A 241 -12.44 -24.55 -6.70
C ILE A 241 -11.25 -25.41 -6.24
N SER A 242 -11.41 -26.73 -6.17
CA SER A 242 -10.29 -27.64 -5.89
C SER A 242 -9.18 -27.49 -6.92
N LEU A 243 -9.53 -27.45 -8.22
CA LEU A 243 -8.55 -27.32 -9.30
C LEU A 243 -7.73 -26.03 -9.20
N ILE A 244 -8.37 -24.91 -8.85
CA ILE A 244 -7.67 -23.63 -8.64
C ILE A 244 -6.70 -23.73 -7.46
N SER A 245 -7.15 -24.28 -6.33
CA SER A 245 -6.33 -24.44 -5.12
C SER A 245 -5.16 -25.40 -5.33
N ASP A 246 -5.39 -26.52 -6.00
CA ASP A 246 -4.38 -27.56 -6.27
C ASP A 246 -3.22 -27.03 -7.13
N GLN A 247 -3.49 -26.06 -8.00
CA GLN A 247 -2.51 -25.36 -8.84
C GLN A 247 -1.90 -24.12 -8.16
N GLY A 248 -2.17 -23.91 -6.87
CA GLY A 248 -1.62 -22.80 -6.08
C GLY A 248 -2.33 -21.46 -6.26
N GLY A 249 -3.48 -21.42 -6.92
CA GLY A 249 -4.35 -20.25 -7.00
C GLY A 249 -5.01 -19.95 -5.65
N VAL A 250 -5.21 -18.67 -5.35
CA VAL A 250 -5.83 -18.21 -4.11
C VAL A 250 -7.30 -17.89 -4.37
N VAL A 251 -8.17 -18.79 -3.93
CA VAL A 251 -9.62 -18.63 -4.03
C VAL A 251 -10.12 -17.68 -2.93
N THR A 252 -10.82 -16.62 -3.32
CA THR A 252 -11.37 -15.62 -2.40
C THR A 252 -12.70 -15.04 -2.92
N THR A 253 -13.34 -14.17 -2.15
CA THR A 253 -14.56 -13.47 -2.56
C THR A 253 -14.66 -12.12 -1.86
N THR A 254 -15.62 -11.28 -2.26
CA THR A 254 -15.85 -9.96 -1.69
C THR A 254 -16.76 -10.06 -0.47
N ARG A 255 -16.67 -9.07 0.43
CA ARG A 255 -17.59 -8.96 1.57
C ARG A 255 -19.05 -8.83 1.10
N GLN A 256 -19.27 -8.06 0.04
CA GLN A 256 -20.57 -7.85 -0.58
C GLN A 256 -21.19 -9.16 -1.05
N TYR A 257 -20.43 -10.04 -1.70
CA TYR A 257 -20.95 -11.33 -2.16
C TYR A 257 -21.24 -12.31 -1.02
N ILE A 258 -20.49 -12.24 0.09
CA ILE A 258 -20.81 -12.99 1.31
C ILE A 258 -22.14 -12.50 1.89
N GLU A 259 -22.30 -11.19 2.06
CA GLU A 259 -23.54 -10.58 2.59
C GLU A 259 -24.74 -10.84 1.66
N GLU A 260 -24.51 -10.84 0.35
CA GLU A 260 -25.52 -11.17 -0.66
C GLU A 260 -25.93 -12.65 -0.59
N ALA A 261 -24.99 -13.58 -0.39
CA ALA A 261 -25.29 -14.99 -0.19
C ALA A 261 -26.14 -15.22 1.08
N GLU A 262 -25.76 -14.60 2.20
CA GLU A 262 -26.52 -14.67 3.47
C GLU A 262 -27.94 -14.09 3.32
N THR A 263 -28.07 -13.00 2.58
CA THR A 263 -29.35 -12.37 2.26
C THR A 263 -30.20 -13.27 1.36
N ALA A 264 -29.61 -13.85 0.31
CA ALA A 264 -30.30 -14.78 -0.58
C ALA A 264 -30.83 -16.01 0.17
N ILE A 265 -30.01 -16.61 1.05
CA ILE A 265 -30.41 -17.72 1.92
C ILE A 265 -31.56 -17.31 2.84
N SER A 266 -31.46 -16.14 3.46
CA SER A 266 -32.50 -15.60 4.34
C SER A 266 -33.84 -15.43 3.63
N LEU A 267 -33.82 -14.80 2.45
CA LEU A 267 -35.01 -14.54 1.65
C LEU A 267 -35.65 -15.84 1.16
N SER A 268 -34.86 -16.80 0.69
CA SER A 268 -35.40 -18.09 0.24
C SER A 268 -35.95 -18.94 1.39
N LEU A 269 -35.35 -18.88 2.58
CA LEU A 269 -35.92 -19.52 3.78
C LEU A 269 -37.24 -18.88 4.22
N GLU A 270 -37.38 -17.56 4.10
CA GLU A 270 -38.62 -16.85 4.39
C GLU A 270 -39.71 -17.18 3.34
N ASN A 271 -39.34 -17.19 2.07
CA ASN A 271 -40.21 -17.62 0.97
C ASN A 271 -40.71 -19.07 1.18
N TYR A 272 -39.83 -19.97 1.63
CA TYR A 272 -40.20 -21.33 2.01
C TYR A 272 -41.23 -21.37 3.13
N LYS A 273 -41.04 -20.60 4.21
CA LYS A 273 -42.00 -20.50 5.32
C LYS A 273 -43.35 -19.97 4.88
N GLN A 274 -43.35 -18.97 4.00
CA GLN A 274 -44.57 -18.35 3.46
C GLN A 274 -45.23 -19.18 2.35
N ARG A 275 -44.59 -20.28 1.91
CA ARG A 275 -45.01 -21.08 0.74
C ARG A 275 -45.22 -20.22 -0.51
N GLY A 276 -44.34 -19.24 -0.70
CA GLY A 276 -44.40 -18.34 -1.85
C GLY A 276 -43.95 -19.01 -3.16
N ARG A 277 -43.85 -18.21 -4.22
CA ARG A 277 -43.48 -18.70 -5.56
C ARG A 277 -41.99 -19.06 -5.61
N ARG A 278 -41.65 -20.13 -6.34
CA ARG A 278 -40.27 -20.62 -6.51
C ARG A 278 -39.57 -19.86 -7.64
N THR A 279 -39.11 -18.65 -7.36
CA THR A 279 -38.55 -17.76 -8.38
C THR A 279 -37.08 -18.08 -8.66
N THR A 280 -36.27 -18.31 -7.62
CA THR A 280 -34.83 -18.56 -7.74
C THR A 280 -34.48 -20.05 -7.80
N SER A 281 -33.25 -20.37 -8.21
CA SER A 281 -32.70 -21.74 -8.15
C SER A 281 -32.66 -22.25 -6.71
N LEU A 282 -32.23 -21.40 -5.77
CA LEU A 282 -32.23 -21.69 -4.34
C LEU A 282 -33.64 -21.99 -3.81
N ASP A 283 -34.66 -21.22 -4.21
CA ASP A 283 -36.05 -21.55 -3.84
C ASP A 283 -36.44 -22.94 -4.36
N ARG A 284 -36.15 -23.24 -5.63
CA ARG A 284 -36.47 -24.57 -6.18
C ARG A 284 -35.76 -25.68 -5.41
N TYR A 285 -34.50 -25.47 -5.04
CA TYR A 285 -33.71 -26.38 -4.24
C TYR A 285 -34.35 -26.62 -2.85
N LEU A 286 -34.66 -25.57 -2.09
CA LEU A 286 -35.25 -25.71 -0.74
C LEU A 286 -36.61 -26.40 -0.75
N PHE A 287 -37.42 -26.19 -1.80
CA PHE A 287 -38.74 -26.80 -1.90
C PHE A 287 -38.73 -28.26 -2.37
N LYS A 288 -37.59 -28.84 -2.75
CA LYS A 288 -37.48 -30.26 -3.13
C LYS A 288 -37.58 -31.19 -1.91
N HIS A 289 -36.77 -30.94 -0.88
CA HIS A 289 -36.69 -31.79 0.32
C HIS A 289 -36.54 -30.98 1.60
N SER A 290 -37.07 -31.48 2.72
CA SER A 290 -36.96 -30.82 4.03
C SER A 290 -35.51 -30.68 4.50
N ASP A 291 -34.63 -31.60 4.11
CA ASP A 291 -33.23 -31.63 4.55
C ASP A 291 -32.44 -30.45 3.95
N HIS A 292 -32.82 -30.00 2.75
CA HIS A 292 -32.25 -28.80 2.13
C HIS A 292 -32.50 -27.54 2.97
N VAL A 293 -33.64 -27.47 3.65
CA VAL A 293 -33.98 -26.37 4.56
C VAL A 293 -33.07 -26.39 5.78
N LEU A 294 -32.75 -27.57 6.31
CA LEU A 294 -31.80 -27.70 7.42
C LEU A 294 -30.41 -27.22 6.99
N GLN A 295 -29.92 -27.66 5.82
CA GLN A 295 -28.63 -27.24 5.28
C GLN A 295 -28.55 -25.72 5.10
N ALA A 296 -29.55 -25.11 4.47
CA ALA A 296 -29.61 -23.66 4.31
C ALA A 296 -29.67 -22.90 5.65
N ARG A 297 -30.36 -23.44 6.67
CA ARG A 297 -30.37 -22.83 8.02
C ARG A 297 -29.01 -22.88 8.69
N LEU A 298 -28.25 -23.94 8.49
CA LEU A 298 -26.88 -24.06 9.02
C LEU A 298 -25.94 -23.06 8.33
N ALA A 299 -26.18 -22.75 7.05
CA ALA A 299 -25.37 -21.82 6.27
C ALA A 299 -25.68 -20.33 6.51
N ARG A 300 -26.94 -19.96 6.80
CA ARG A 300 -27.48 -18.58 6.79
C ARG A 300 -26.61 -17.47 7.41
N ASN A 301 -25.87 -17.76 8.48
CA ASN A 301 -24.99 -16.79 9.17
C ASN A 301 -23.56 -17.32 9.39
N LYS A 302 -23.21 -18.36 8.64
CA LYS A 302 -21.92 -19.05 8.74
C LYS A 302 -21.26 -19.16 7.37
N VAL A 303 -21.67 -18.37 6.38
CA VAL A 303 -21.13 -18.44 5.02
C VAL A 303 -19.62 -18.27 5.04
N LYS A 304 -19.12 -17.20 5.68
CA LYS A 304 -17.66 -16.96 5.83
C LYS A 304 -16.94 -18.14 6.48
N GLY A 305 -17.49 -18.69 7.56
CA GLY A 305 -16.91 -19.84 8.27
C GLY A 305 -16.90 -21.12 7.42
N LEU A 306 -18.02 -21.46 6.79
CA LEU A 306 -18.13 -22.66 5.96
C LEU A 306 -17.21 -22.61 4.73
N LEU A 307 -17.09 -21.44 4.09
CA LEU A 307 -16.19 -21.27 2.95
C LEU A 307 -14.71 -21.44 3.35
N SER A 308 -14.30 -20.86 4.48
CA SER A 308 -12.92 -20.97 4.96
C SER A 308 -12.60 -22.35 5.55
N ASP A 309 -13.47 -22.88 6.42
CA ASP A 309 -13.24 -24.13 7.14
C ASP A 309 -13.38 -25.37 6.25
N SER A 310 -14.32 -25.36 5.29
CA SER A 310 -14.70 -26.56 4.52
C SER A 310 -14.30 -26.53 3.04
N HIS A 311 -13.97 -25.35 2.49
CA HIS A 311 -13.83 -25.16 1.04
C HIS A 311 -12.58 -24.37 0.62
N GLN A 312 -11.57 -24.27 1.51
CA GLN A 312 -10.25 -23.71 1.20
C GLN A 312 -10.25 -22.22 0.75
N PHE A 313 -11.31 -21.46 1.04
CA PHE A 313 -11.33 -20.02 0.73
C PHE A 313 -10.40 -19.25 1.67
N VAL A 314 -9.61 -18.34 1.10
CA VAL A 314 -8.74 -17.44 1.87
C VAL A 314 -9.43 -16.09 2.06
N LEU A 315 -10.05 -15.91 3.23
CA LEU A 315 -10.94 -14.78 3.54
C LEU A 315 -10.35 -13.81 4.57
N ASP A 316 -9.28 -13.11 4.17
CA ASP A 316 -8.68 -12.05 4.98
C ASP A 316 -9.36 -10.69 4.70
N ASP A 317 -9.43 -9.82 5.71
CA ASP A 317 -10.10 -8.50 5.57
C ASP A 317 -9.48 -7.63 4.47
N LEU A 318 -8.17 -7.77 4.22
CA LEU A 318 -7.45 -7.08 3.14
C LEU A 318 -7.90 -7.53 1.73
N ARG A 319 -8.35 -8.78 1.57
CA ARG A 319 -8.77 -9.32 0.26
C ARG A 319 -10.26 -9.14 0.01
N THR A 320 -11.05 -9.21 1.08
CA THR A 320 -12.52 -9.19 1.02
C THR A 320 -13.11 -7.78 0.95
N ASN A 321 -12.43 -6.78 1.52
CA ASN A 321 -12.92 -5.38 1.51
C ASN A 321 -12.46 -4.61 0.26
N ILE A 322 -13.20 -4.72 -0.83
CA ILE A 322 -12.87 -4.07 -2.10
C ILE A 322 -13.24 -2.57 -2.14
N SER A 323 -14.26 -2.15 -1.40
CA SER A 323 -14.76 -0.76 -1.42
C SER A 323 -13.73 0.24 -0.93
N GLY A 324 -12.91 -0.15 0.05
CA GLY A 324 -11.84 0.69 0.58
C GLY A 324 -10.76 1.05 -0.46
N HIS A 325 -10.65 0.26 -1.53
CA HIS A 325 -9.62 0.39 -2.57
C HIS A 325 -10.10 1.10 -3.84
N LEU A 326 -11.41 1.33 -3.99
CA LEU A 326 -12.02 2.01 -5.15
C LEU A 326 -12.10 3.53 -4.95
N GLN A 327 -10.96 4.17 -4.65
CA GLN A 327 -10.94 5.63 -4.37
C GLN A 327 -10.60 6.50 -5.58
N SER A 328 -10.20 5.90 -6.71
CA SER A 328 -9.88 6.67 -7.92
C SER A 328 -11.16 7.10 -8.64
N VAL A 329 -11.15 8.33 -9.19
CA VAL A 329 -12.28 8.86 -9.99
C VAL A 329 -12.61 7.91 -11.15
N ARG A 330 -11.58 7.40 -11.84
CA ARG A 330 -11.72 6.45 -12.95
C ARG A 330 -12.39 5.14 -12.54
N ALA A 331 -12.14 4.63 -11.32
CA ALA A 331 -12.79 3.42 -10.84
C ALA A 331 -14.28 3.63 -10.57
N VAL A 332 -14.64 4.79 -9.99
CA VAL A 332 -16.03 5.16 -9.71
C VAL A 332 -16.80 5.35 -11.01
N GLU A 333 -16.22 6.05 -11.99
CA GLU A 333 -16.82 6.22 -13.31
C GLU A 333 -17.03 4.87 -14.01
N LEU A 334 -16.02 3.99 -14.02
CA LEU A 334 -16.13 2.66 -14.61
C LEU A 334 -17.26 1.84 -13.95
N ARG A 335 -17.33 1.86 -12.61
CA ARG A 335 -18.42 1.22 -11.86
C ARG A 335 -19.78 1.73 -12.33
N ASP A 336 -19.94 3.04 -12.47
CA ASP A 336 -21.22 3.65 -12.83
C ASP A 336 -21.60 3.34 -14.30
N TYR A 337 -20.62 3.30 -15.21
CA TYR A 337 -20.84 2.84 -16.58
C TYR A 337 -21.27 1.37 -16.65
N ILE A 338 -20.61 0.48 -15.92
CA ILE A 338 -20.97 -0.94 -15.86
C ILE A 338 -22.36 -1.11 -15.25
N ALA A 339 -22.64 -0.45 -14.11
CA ALA A 339 -23.95 -0.47 -13.48
C ALA A 339 -25.06 0.01 -14.44
N SER A 340 -24.76 1.03 -15.26
CA SER A 340 -25.69 1.54 -16.28
C SER A 340 -25.90 0.53 -17.42
N ALA A 341 -24.86 -0.18 -17.83
CA ALA A 341 -24.96 -1.22 -18.86
C ALA A 341 -25.77 -2.46 -18.39
N LEU A 342 -25.85 -2.67 -17.08
CA LEU A 342 -26.63 -3.74 -16.44
C LEU A 342 -28.08 -3.34 -16.15
N HIS A 343 -28.67 -2.41 -16.91
CA HIS A 343 -30.03 -1.88 -16.70
C HIS A 343 -31.14 -2.96 -16.73
N TRP A 344 -30.88 -4.10 -17.37
CA TRP A 344 -31.79 -5.25 -17.43
C TRP A 344 -31.88 -6.00 -16.10
N TYR A 345 -30.91 -5.81 -15.20
CA TYR A 345 -30.88 -6.39 -13.88
C TYR A 345 -31.72 -5.55 -12.89
N LYS A 346 -32.89 -6.08 -12.51
CA LYS A 346 -33.90 -5.34 -11.71
C LYS A 346 -33.51 -5.11 -10.25
N LYS A 347 -32.50 -5.80 -9.73
CA LYS A 347 -32.07 -5.67 -8.32
C LYS A 347 -30.92 -4.67 -8.23
N ASP A 348 -31.21 -3.46 -7.75
CA ASP A 348 -30.23 -2.37 -7.69
C ASP A 348 -28.98 -2.70 -6.85
N VAL A 349 -29.15 -3.41 -5.72
CA VAL A 349 -28.03 -3.76 -4.83
C VAL A 349 -27.06 -4.72 -5.50
N ALA A 350 -27.56 -5.85 -6.00
CA ALA A 350 -26.74 -6.85 -6.69
C ALA A 350 -26.08 -6.30 -7.97
N ARG A 351 -26.79 -5.44 -8.72
CA ARG A 351 -26.20 -4.72 -9.86
C ARG A 351 -25.01 -3.84 -9.45
N THR A 352 -25.12 -3.18 -8.30
CA THR A 352 -24.06 -2.33 -7.77
C THR A 352 -22.88 -3.16 -7.27
N ASN A 353 -23.14 -4.27 -6.58
CA ASN A 353 -22.12 -5.21 -6.13
C ASN A 353 -21.31 -5.79 -7.31
N ASP A 354 -22.00 -6.23 -8.37
CA ASP A 354 -21.37 -6.76 -9.58
C ASP A 354 -20.51 -5.71 -10.28
N ALA A 355 -21.03 -4.49 -10.44
CA ALA A 355 -20.27 -3.39 -11.02
C ALA A 355 -19.05 -3.00 -10.17
N GLU A 356 -19.17 -3.04 -8.85
CA GLU A 356 -18.08 -2.76 -7.92
C GLU A 356 -16.98 -3.83 -7.99
N ALA A 357 -17.36 -5.12 -8.03
CA ALA A 357 -16.43 -6.23 -8.19
C ALA A 357 -15.67 -6.16 -9.51
N VAL A 358 -16.36 -5.88 -10.63
CA VAL A 358 -15.71 -5.70 -11.94
C VAL A 358 -14.75 -4.51 -11.92
N ALA A 359 -15.19 -3.36 -11.43
CA ALA A 359 -14.36 -2.15 -11.37
C ALA A 359 -13.10 -2.37 -10.52
N TYR A 360 -13.22 -3.10 -9.41
CA TYR A 360 -12.08 -3.44 -8.55
C TYR A 360 -11.05 -4.31 -9.26
N VAL A 361 -11.50 -5.39 -9.91
CA VAL A 361 -10.61 -6.30 -10.62
C VAL A 361 -9.92 -5.57 -11.78
N VAL A 362 -10.65 -4.78 -12.56
CA VAL A 362 -10.08 -3.99 -13.67
C VAL A 362 -9.09 -2.93 -13.16
N ALA A 363 -9.38 -2.28 -12.03
CA ALA A 363 -8.46 -1.31 -11.43
C ALA A 363 -7.14 -1.93 -10.99
N ARG A 364 -7.13 -3.20 -10.54
CA ARG A 364 -5.89 -3.93 -10.19
C ARG A 364 -5.00 -4.23 -11.41
N HIS A 365 -5.56 -4.20 -12.60
CA HIS A 365 -4.83 -4.29 -13.87
C HIS A 365 -4.47 -2.92 -14.45
N ASN A 366 -4.56 -1.85 -13.66
CA ASN A 366 -4.35 -0.47 -14.10
C ASN A 366 -5.19 -0.10 -15.34
N TYR A 367 -6.37 -0.70 -15.50
CA TYR A 367 -7.24 -0.48 -16.64
C TYR A 367 -6.58 -0.85 -17.98
N ASN A 368 -5.74 -1.88 -17.98
CA ASN A 368 -5.17 -2.45 -19.19
C ASN A 368 -5.71 -3.86 -19.40
N SER A 369 -5.76 -4.24 -20.67
CA SER A 369 -5.94 -5.60 -21.13
C SER A 369 -4.86 -6.55 -20.64
N ILE A 370 -5.23 -7.82 -20.65
CA ILE A 370 -4.38 -8.91 -20.20
C ILE A 370 -4.05 -9.73 -21.44
N ARG A 371 -2.77 -10.00 -21.67
CA ARG A 371 -2.35 -10.78 -22.85
C ARG A 371 -2.30 -12.27 -22.56
N ASN A 372 -2.13 -12.64 -21.30
CA ASN A 372 -2.12 -14.04 -20.88
C ASN A 372 -2.54 -14.19 -19.41
N VAL A 373 -2.90 -15.41 -19.05
CA VAL A 373 -3.27 -15.75 -17.67
C VAL A 373 -2.15 -15.38 -16.71
N ALA A 374 -0.87 -15.60 -17.07
CA ALA A 374 0.33 -15.35 -16.26
C ALA A 374 0.49 -13.89 -15.81
N GLU A 375 0.16 -12.93 -16.67
CA GLU A 375 0.20 -11.49 -16.41
C GLU A 375 -0.90 -11.04 -15.45
N SER A 376 -2.01 -11.79 -15.41
CA SER A 376 -3.10 -11.46 -14.53
C SER A 376 -2.76 -11.76 -13.08
N THR A 377 -2.90 -10.75 -12.22
CA THR A 377 -2.81 -10.95 -10.76
C THR A 377 -4.15 -11.36 -10.15
N THR A 378 -5.26 -10.95 -10.76
CA THR A 378 -6.61 -11.10 -10.19
C THR A 378 -7.68 -11.38 -11.26
N PHE A 379 -8.59 -12.30 -10.98
CA PHE A 379 -9.73 -12.63 -11.84
C PHE A 379 -11.05 -12.50 -11.10
N LEU A 380 -12.13 -12.17 -11.83
CA LEU A 380 -13.52 -12.29 -11.36
C LEU A 380 -14.18 -13.47 -12.06
N ILE A 381 -14.73 -14.41 -11.28
CA ILE A 381 -15.35 -15.63 -11.78
C ILE A 381 -16.85 -15.60 -11.48
N THR A 382 -17.67 -15.70 -12.52
CA THR A 382 -19.14 -15.65 -12.43
C THR A 382 -19.80 -16.63 -13.40
N PRO A 383 -20.96 -17.23 -13.07
CA PRO A 383 -21.75 -17.99 -14.05
C PRO A 383 -22.53 -17.08 -15.00
N ASN A 384 -22.56 -15.77 -14.75
CA ASN A 384 -23.38 -14.83 -15.51
C ASN A 384 -22.67 -14.35 -16.79
N GLU A 385 -22.86 -15.07 -17.89
CA GLU A 385 -22.33 -14.70 -19.22
C GLU A 385 -22.79 -13.30 -19.67
N GLN A 386 -24.01 -12.89 -19.31
CA GLN A 386 -24.53 -11.56 -19.67
C GLN A 386 -23.78 -10.44 -18.93
N LEU A 387 -23.37 -10.67 -17.67
CA LEU A 387 -22.53 -9.74 -16.92
C LEU A 387 -21.17 -9.60 -17.59
N VAL A 388 -20.51 -10.71 -17.93
CA VAL A 388 -19.21 -10.69 -18.61
C VAL A 388 -19.30 -9.99 -19.96
N SER A 389 -20.31 -10.30 -20.78
CA SER A 389 -20.53 -9.68 -22.09
C SER A 389 -20.81 -8.18 -21.99
N ALA A 390 -21.68 -7.76 -21.05
CA ALA A 390 -22.00 -6.36 -20.83
C ALA A 390 -20.79 -5.56 -20.32
N ALA A 391 -20.04 -6.11 -19.37
CA ALA A 391 -18.83 -5.50 -18.85
C ALA A 391 -17.76 -5.36 -19.94
N ASN A 392 -17.48 -6.42 -20.70
CA ASN A 392 -16.51 -6.38 -21.80
C ASN A 392 -16.90 -5.34 -22.86
N ARG A 393 -18.19 -5.22 -23.20
CA ARG A 393 -18.67 -4.17 -24.13
C ARG A 393 -18.35 -2.76 -23.63
N VAL A 394 -18.53 -2.50 -22.33
CA VAL A 394 -18.17 -1.22 -21.72
C VAL A 394 -16.66 -1.00 -21.79
N LEU A 395 -15.87 -2.01 -21.41
CA LEU A 395 -14.40 -1.92 -21.44
C LEU A 395 -13.85 -1.63 -22.84
N TYR A 396 -14.40 -2.27 -23.87
CA TYR A 396 -14.03 -2.01 -25.26
C TYR A 396 -14.48 -0.61 -25.74
N SER A 397 -15.67 -0.16 -25.32
CA SER A 397 -16.19 1.17 -25.69
C SER A 397 -15.38 2.33 -25.09
N LEU A 398 -14.73 2.08 -23.94
CA LEU A 398 -13.89 3.05 -23.26
C LEU A 398 -12.43 2.99 -23.74
N GLU A 399 -12.14 2.24 -24.81
CA GLU A 399 -10.78 2.00 -25.35
C GLU A 399 -9.77 1.57 -24.27
N THR A 400 -10.29 0.95 -23.21
CA THR A 400 -9.52 0.53 -22.05
C THR A 400 -8.95 -0.88 -22.29
N PHE A 401 -9.62 -1.66 -23.14
CA PHE A 401 -9.24 -3.00 -23.56
C PHE A 401 -9.41 -3.12 -25.08
N GLU A 402 -8.52 -3.82 -25.75
CA GLU A 402 -8.69 -4.15 -27.17
C GLU A 402 -9.57 -5.39 -27.32
N LYS A 403 -10.39 -5.45 -28.39
CA LYS A 403 -11.39 -6.51 -28.59
C LYS A 403 -10.80 -7.92 -28.65
N HIS A 404 -9.54 -8.03 -29.09
CA HIS A 404 -8.84 -9.31 -29.24
C HIS A 404 -8.07 -9.73 -27.99
N GLU A 405 -7.95 -8.85 -26.98
CA GLU A 405 -7.20 -9.15 -25.76
C GLU A 405 -8.11 -9.70 -24.66
N MET A 406 -7.52 -10.46 -23.74
CA MET A 406 -8.26 -11.12 -22.66
C MET A 406 -8.67 -10.11 -21.58
N THR A 407 -9.87 -10.29 -21.04
CA THR A 407 -10.33 -9.56 -19.85
C THR A 407 -10.19 -10.43 -18.60
N PRO A 408 -9.98 -9.84 -17.41
CA PRO A 408 -9.90 -10.59 -16.15
C PRO A 408 -11.25 -11.17 -15.70
N LEU A 409 -12.30 -11.01 -16.51
CA LEU A 409 -13.65 -11.42 -16.21
C LEU A 409 -13.92 -12.74 -16.93
N LEU A 410 -14.07 -13.82 -16.18
CA LEU A 410 -14.20 -15.16 -16.74
C LEU A 410 -15.48 -15.82 -16.25
N THR A 411 -16.07 -16.62 -17.12
CA THR A 411 -17.11 -17.56 -16.70
C THR A 411 -16.49 -18.79 -16.04
N GLU A 412 -17.25 -19.48 -15.20
CA GLU A 412 -16.79 -20.77 -14.62
C GLU A 412 -16.39 -21.77 -15.70
N LYS A 413 -17.14 -21.81 -16.81
CA LYS A 413 -16.85 -22.67 -17.98
C LYS A 413 -15.54 -22.31 -18.65
N LYS A 414 -15.35 -21.02 -18.97
CA LYS A 414 -14.14 -20.50 -19.62
C LYS A 414 -12.92 -20.72 -18.73
N LEU A 415 -13.04 -20.52 -17.42
CA LEU A 415 -11.98 -20.81 -16.48
C LEU A 415 -11.65 -22.32 -16.47
N ALA A 416 -12.66 -23.18 -16.37
CA ALA A 416 -12.45 -24.63 -16.34
C ALA A 416 -11.72 -25.14 -17.59
N MET A 417 -12.10 -24.66 -18.77
CA MET A 417 -11.41 -24.96 -20.03
C MET A 417 -9.97 -24.48 -20.03
N MET A 418 -9.75 -23.22 -19.64
CA MET A 418 -8.42 -22.63 -19.59
C MET A 418 -7.48 -23.39 -18.63
N LEU A 419 -7.96 -23.78 -17.44
CA LEU A 419 -7.19 -24.56 -16.49
C LEU A 419 -6.90 -25.98 -16.99
N TRP A 420 -7.84 -26.59 -17.70
CA TRP A 420 -7.65 -27.92 -18.29
C TRP A 420 -6.62 -27.92 -19.43
N VAL A 421 -6.65 -26.91 -20.30
CA VAL A 421 -5.67 -26.78 -21.39
C VAL A 421 -4.27 -26.48 -20.85
N THR A 422 -4.16 -25.61 -19.85
CA THR A 422 -2.87 -25.17 -19.32
C THR A 422 -2.21 -26.19 -18.40
N SER A 423 -2.99 -26.88 -17.58
CA SER A 423 -2.47 -27.78 -16.53
C SER A 423 -2.60 -29.25 -16.91
N GLY A 424 -3.19 -29.53 -18.06
CA GLY A 424 -3.47 -30.87 -18.52
C GLY A 424 -4.53 -31.60 -17.71
N GLY A 425 -4.73 -32.85 -18.09
CA GLY A 425 -5.70 -33.75 -17.47
C GLY A 425 -5.05 -34.95 -16.80
N LYS A 426 -4.06 -34.77 -15.92
CA LYS A 426 -3.44 -35.92 -15.22
C LYS A 426 -4.47 -36.66 -14.36
N GLY A 427 -4.90 -37.83 -14.82
CA GLY A 427 -5.85 -38.72 -14.16
C GLY A 427 -5.17 -39.94 -13.54
N GLU A 428 -5.89 -41.06 -13.46
CA GLU A 428 -5.31 -42.33 -13.02
C GLU A 428 -4.35 -42.89 -14.06
N ASP A 429 -3.30 -43.58 -13.60
CA ASP A 429 -2.34 -44.28 -14.46
C ASP A 429 -3.04 -45.41 -15.24
N VAL A 430 -3.49 -45.10 -16.45
CA VAL A 430 -4.02 -46.10 -17.38
C VAL A 430 -2.84 -46.93 -17.91
N SER A 431 -2.98 -48.27 -17.86
CA SER A 431 -1.94 -49.14 -18.41
C SER A 431 -1.70 -48.82 -19.89
N SER A 432 -0.45 -48.84 -20.34
CA SER A 432 -0.09 -48.56 -21.74
C SER A 432 -0.78 -49.49 -22.74
N LEU A 433 -1.09 -50.72 -22.33
CA LEU A 433 -1.92 -51.64 -23.11
C LEU A 433 -3.33 -51.07 -23.34
N THR A 434 -3.99 -50.62 -22.26
CA THR A 434 -5.32 -50.00 -22.35
C THR A 434 -5.25 -48.75 -23.21
N LEU A 435 -4.32 -47.83 -22.92
CA LEU A 435 -4.16 -46.57 -23.65
C LEU A 435 -3.99 -46.79 -25.15
N ILE A 436 -3.01 -47.63 -25.55
CA ILE A 436 -2.80 -47.94 -26.97
C ILE A 436 -4.00 -48.62 -27.60
N SER A 437 -4.66 -49.55 -26.90
CA SER A 437 -5.82 -50.23 -27.46
C SER A 437 -6.97 -49.26 -27.71
N SER A 438 -7.20 -48.31 -26.80
CA SER A 438 -8.19 -47.24 -26.94
C SER A 438 -7.83 -46.30 -28.09
N CYS A 439 -6.58 -45.85 -28.16
CA CYS A 439 -6.09 -44.98 -29.23
C CYS A 439 -6.09 -45.66 -30.60
N THR A 440 -5.80 -46.97 -30.66
CA THR A 440 -5.88 -47.74 -31.91
C THR A 440 -7.34 -47.84 -32.37
N ARG A 441 -8.29 -48.04 -31.45
CA ARG A 441 -9.73 -48.05 -31.76
C ARG A 441 -10.20 -46.70 -32.29
N ALA A 442 -9.78 -45.60 -31.65
CA ALA A 442 -10.04 -44.23 -32.10
C ALA A 442 -9.54 -43.99 -33.54
N MET A 443 -8.29 -44.36 -33.82
CA MET A 443 -7.69 -44.21 -35.15
C MET A 443 -8.32 -45.11 -36.21
N GLU A 444 -8.87 -46.26 -35.84
CA GLU A 444 -9.61 -47.11 -36.78
C GLU A 444 -10.96 -46.51 -37.20
N MET A 445 -11.61 -45.71 -36.33
CA MET A 445 -12.81 -44.96 -36.68
C MET A 445 -12.52 -43.80 -37.64
N HIS A 446 -11.31 -43.24 -37.56
CA HIS A 446 -10.89 -42.03 -38.26
C HIS A 446 -9.62 -42.24 -39.09
N ARG A 447 -9.68 -43.19 -40.04
CA ARG A 447 -8.52 -43.61 -40.85
C ARG A 447 -7.92 -42.48 -41.69
N ASP A 448 -8.76 -41.60 -42.19
CA ASP A 448 -8.41 -40.39 -42.95
C ASP A 448 -7.40 -39.52 -42.18
N ILE A 449 -7.62 -39.33 -40.88
CA ILE A 449 -6.75 -38.52 -40.01
C ILE A 449 -5.39 -39.19 -39.86
N SER A 450 -5.36 -40.52 -39.70
CA SER A 450 -4.10 -41.25 -39.55
C SER A 450 -3.21 -41.16 -40.79
N GLU A 451 -3.81 -41.23 -41.99
CA GLU A 451 -3.07 -41.17 -43.26
C GLU A 451 -2.55 -39.76 -43.56
N ASN A 452 -3.32 -38.74 -43.19
CA ASN A 452 -2.95 -37.35 -43.40
C ASN A 452 -1.88 -36.88 -42.38
N MET A 453 -2.00 -37.25 -41.10
CA MET A 453 -0.96 -36.99 -40.09
C MET A 453 0.38 -37.61 -40.49
N GLN A 454 0.35 -38.85 -41.02
CA GLN A 454 1.56 -39.50 -41.55
C GLN A 454 2.14 -38.77 -42.77
N ARG A 455 1.30 -38.26 -43.67
CA ARG A 455 1.74 -37.44 -44.81
C ARG A 455 2.36 -36.13 -44.34
N PHE A 456 1.77 -35.47 -43.35
CA PHE A 456 2.28 -34.22 -42.79
C PHE A 456 3.68 -34.41 -42.17
N ILE A 457 3.83 -35.40 -41.29
CA ILE A 457 5.10 -35.69 -40.62
C ILE A 457 6.20 -36.07 -41.63
N LYS A 458 5.88 -36.86 -42.67
CA LYS A 458 6.85 -37.21 -43.73
C LYS A 458 7.29 -36.03 -44.58
N ASN A 459 6.45 -35.02 -44.73
CA ASN A 459 6.72 -33.86 -45.58
C ASN A 459 7.36 -32.70 -44.80
N LEU A 460 7.58 -32.83 -43.48
CA LEU A 460 8.18 -31.77 -42.67
C LEU A 460 9.71 -31.70 -42.87
N PRO A 461 10.26 -30.55 -43.30
CA PRO A 461 11.71 -30.33 -43.31
C PRO A 461 12.28 -30.28 -41.89
N GLU A 462 13.46 -30.86 -41.65
CA GLU A 462 14.09 -30.90 -40.31
C GLU A 462 14.35 -29.51 -39.70
N GLU A 463 14.63 -28.49 -40.53
CA GLU A 463 14.79 -27.10 -40.07
C GLU A 463 13.48 -26.49 -39.53
N LYS A 464 12.31 -26.97 -39.99
CA LYS A 464 11.00 -26.49 -39.54
C LYS A 464 10.51 -27.21 -38.30
N VAL A 465 10.92 -28.46 -38.05
CA VAL A 465 10.56 -29.24 -36.85
C VAL A 465 10.90 -28.47 -35.57
N LYS A 466 12.13 -27.96 -35.45
CA LYS A 466 12.53 -27.14 -34.29
C LYS A 466 11.72 -25.85 -34.17
N GLN A 467 11.36 -25.24 -35.30
CA GLN A 467 10.58 -24.00 -35.32
C GLN A 467 9.13 -24.23 -34.86
N TYR A 468 8.54 -25.38 -35.18
CA TYR A 468 7.22 -25.75 -34.69
C TYR A 468 7.26 -26.10 -33.20
N GLU A 469 8.25 -26.86 -32.75
CA GLU A 469 8.41 -27.19 -31.33
C GLU A 469 8.54 -25.94 -30.45
N ASP A 470 9.27 -24.92 -30.90
CA ASP A 470 9.40 -23.64 -30.18
C ASP A 470 8.07 -22.88 -30.04
N VAL A 471 7.15 -23.02 -30.99
CA VAL A 471 5.82 -22.38 -30.95
C VAL A 471 4.84 -23.18 -30.07
N ILE A 472 4.88 -24.52 -30.16
CA ILE A 472 3.95 -25.40 -29.44
C ILE A 472 4.28 -25.47 -27.94
N CYS A 473 5.57 -25.44 -27.59
CA CYS A 473 6.03 -25.53 -26.22
C CYS A 473 6.03 -24.18 -25.49
N ASN A 474 5.51 -23.10 -26.11
CA ASN A 474 5.54 -21.75 -25.56
C ASN A 474 4.14 -21.14 -25.53
N ASP A 475 3.57 -21.01 -24.32
CA ASP A 475 2.23 -20.47 -24.05
C ASP A 475 1.89 -19.27 -24.94
N ARG A 476 2.81 -18.31 -25.04
CA ARG A 476 2.58 -17.07 -25.76
C ARG A 476 2.52 -17.25 -27.27
N ALA A 477 3.35 -18.11 -27.84
CA ALA A 477 3.36 -18.35 -29.28
C ALA A 477 2.09 -19.10 -29.73
N LEU A 478 1.61 -20.02 -28.89
CA LEU A 478 0.32 -20.69 -29.08
C LEU A 478 -0.87 -19.72 -28.98
N TYR A 479 -0.87 -18.81 -28.00
CA TYR A 479 -1.91 -17.77 -27.90
C TYR A 479 -1.85 -16.76 -29.06
N CYS A 480 -0.67 -16.34 -29.51
CA CYS A 480 -0.55 -15.51 -30.72
C CYS A 480 -1.12 -16.22 -31.96
N LEU A 481 -0.92 -17.54 -32.08
CA LEU A 481 -1.50 -18.32 -33.16
C LEU A 481 -3.04 -18.32 -33.09
N LEU A 482 -3.58 -18.51 -31.89
CA LEU A 482 -5.03 -18.44 -31.65
C LEU A 482 -5.62 -17.05 -31.95
N ASP A 483 -4.88 -15.98 -31.63
CA ASP A 483 -5.29 -14.60 -31.90
C ASP A 483 -5.24 -14.24 -33.41
N GLU A 484 -4.25 -14.75 -34.14
CA GLU A 484 -4.09 -14.52 -35.59
C GLU A 484 -5.13 -15.28 -36.43
N VAL A 485 -5.51 -16.47 -36.01
CA VAL A 485 -6.54 -17.27 -36.70
C VAL A 485 -7.95 -16.76 -36.42
N GLY A 486 -8.17 -16.10 -35.27
CA GLY A 486 -9.45 -15.52 -34.90
C GLY A 486 -10.50 -16.59 -34.53
N PHE A 487 -11.40 -16.22 -33.62
CA PHE A 487 -12.48 -17.09 -33.12
C PHE A 487 -13.73 -17.12 -34.04
N ASP A 488 -13.66 -16.51 -35.23
CA ASP A 488 -14.81 -16.30 -36.13
C ASP A 488 -14.86 -17.34 -37.26
N ASP A 489 -16.08 -17.86 -37.51
CA ASP A 489 -16.56 -18.97 -38.37
C ASP A 489 -16.11 -19.02 -39.85
N SER A 490 -15.15 -18.23 -40.30
CA SER A 490 -14.68 -18.29 -41.69
C SER A 490 -13.51 -19.26 -41.85
N GLU A 491 -13.75 -20.35 -42.59
CA GLU A 491 -12.76 -21.32 -43.07
C GLU A 491 -11.48 -20.61 -43.53
N VAL A 492 -10.41 -20.74 -42.74
CA VAL A 492 -9.08 -20.24 -43.12
C VAL A 492 -8.55 -21.08 -44.28
N PRO A 493 -8.07 -20.49 -45.39
CA PRO A 493 -7.52 -21.24 -46.50
C PRO A 493 -6.28 -22.06 -46.10
N LEU A 494 -6.27 -23.35 -46.49
CA LEU A 494 -5.23 -24.36 -46.19
C LEU A 494 -3.77 -23.96 -46.52
N ASP A 495 -3.57 -23.04 -47.46
CA ASP A 495 -2.23 -22.58 -47.89
C ASP A 495 -1.68 -21.44 -47.00
N GLU A 496 -2.50 -20.85 -46.11
CA GLU A 496 -2.12 -19.68 -45.28
C GLU A 496 -1.77 -20.06 -43.83
N ALA A 497 -2.07 -21.28 -43.38
CA ALA A 497 -1.78 -21.76 -42.01
C ALA A 497 -0.30 -21.61 -41.62
N GLU A 498 0.60 -21.85 -42.58
CA GLU A 498 2.04 -21.69 -42.38
C GLU A 498 2.44 -20.21 -42.24
N GLN A 499 1.69 -19.33 -42.91
CA GLN A 499 1.84 -17.89 -42.83
C GLN A 499 1.34 -17.34 -41.47
N TYR A 500 0.25 -17.89 -40.93
CA TYR A 500 -0.24 -17.58 -39.59
C TYR A 500 0.71 -18.02 -38.48
N LEU A 501 1.34 -19.20 -38.61
CA LEU A 501 2.38 -19.63 -37.68
C LEU A 501 3.61 -18.73 -37.73
N GLN A 502 4.02 -18.33 -38.92
CA GLN A 502 5.12 -17.37 -39.11
C GLN A 502 4.76 -16.01 -38.49
N GLN A 503 3.54 -15.51 -38.70
CA GLN A 503 3.04 -14.25 -38.15
C GLN A 503 2.91 -14.31 -36.63
N ALA A 504 2.37 -15.38 -36.06
CA ALA A 504 2.28 -15.60 -34.63
C ALA A 504 3.66 -15.61 -33.97
N ARG A 505 4.65 -16.21 -34.63
CA ARG A 505 6.05 -16.20 -34.19
C ARG A 505 6.68 -14.81 -34.30
N ASP A 506 6.51 -14.13 -35.43
CA ASP A 506 7.07 -12.80 -35.62
C ASP A 506 6.47 -11.82 -34.62
N ARG A 507 5.15 -11.92 -34.37
CA ARG A 507 4.43 -11.19 -33.32
C ARG A 507 4.96 -11.56 -31.94
N TYR A 508 5.14 -12.84 -31.62
CA TYR A 508 5.76 -13.28 -30.37
C TYR A 508 7.15 -12.67 -30.14
N HIS A 509 8.00 -12.69 -31.17
CA HIS A 509 9.35 -12.13 -31.10
C HIS A 509 9.36 -10.60 -31.05
N GLN A 510 8.43 -9.94 -31.74
CA GLN A 510 8.23 -8.50 -31.69
C GLN A 510 7.78 -8.08 -30.29
N GLU A 511 6.79 -8.77 -29.73
CA GLU A 511 6.28 -8.52 -28.39
C GLU A 511 7.29 -8.83 -27.29
N GLN A 512 8.15 -9.84 -27.46
CA GLN A 512 9.30 -10.08 -26.56
C GLN A 512 10.26 -8.89 -26.55
N LYS A 513 10.48 -8.26 -27.72
CA LYS A 513 11.31 -7.06 -27.83
C LYS A 513 10.60 -5.86 -27.22
N ASP A 514 9.32 -5.69 -27.48
CA ASP A 514 8.51 -4.57 -26.97
C ASP A 514 8.28 -4.69 -25.46
N PHE A 515 8.10 -5.90 -24.93
CA PHE A 515 8.05 -6.16 -23.48
C PHE A 515 9.38 -5.82 -22.82
N LYS A 516 10.51 -6.23 -23.40
CA LYS A 516 11.83 -5.85 -22.89
C LYS A 516 12.06 -4.33 -22.97
N ALA A 517 11.58 -3.66 -24.03
CA ALA A 517 11.69 -2.22 -24.19
C ALA A 517 10.78 -1.45 -23.22
N SER A 518 9.52 -1.88 -23.07
CA SER A 518 8.54 -1.32 -22.14
C SER A 518 8.95 -1.55 -20.69
N HIS A 519 9.39 -2.76 -20.34
CA HIS A 519 9.88 -3.05 -19.00
C HIS A 519 11.13 -2.25 -18.66
N LYS A 520 12.02 -2.04 -19.64
CA LYS A 520 13.17 -1.13 -19.50
C LYS A 520 12.72 0.32 -19.32
N ALA A 521 11.73 0.80 -20.07
CA ALA A 521 11.17 2.14 -19.93
C ALA A 521 10.47 2.36 -18.57
N VAL A 522 9.73 1.36 -18.07
CA VAL A 522 9.11 1.39 -16.74
C VAL A 522 10.15 1.39 -15.64
N ILE A 523 11.24 0.63 -15.79
CA ILE A 523 12.38 0.67 -14.86
C ILE A 523 13.05 2.05 -14.90
N GLU A 524 13.27 2.63 -16.09
CA GLU A 524 13.83 3.98 -16.24
C GLU A 524 12.91 5.05 -15.62
N GLU A 525 11.61 4.98 -15.83
CA GLU A 525 10.62 5.88 -15.21
C GLU A 525 10.55 5.70 -13.69
N ALA A 526 10.57 4.47 -13.18
CA ALA A 526 10.61 4.17 -11.76
C ALA A 526 11.90 4.68 -11.10
N THR A 527 13.05 4.55 -11.78
CA THR A 527 14.32 5.10 -11.29
C THR A 527 14.34 6.63 -11.32
N PHE A 528 13.74 7.26 -12.34
CA PHE A 528 13.59 8.71 -12.42
C PHE A 528 12.65 9.26 -11.34
N ALA A 529 11.51 8.59 -11.12
CA ALA A 529 10.57 8.91 -10.05
C ALA A 529 11.20 8.73 -8.66
N ALA A 530 11.98 7.67 -8.46
CA ALA A 530 12.73 7.46 -7.22
C ALA A 530 13.80 8.55 -7.00
N ALA A 531 14.52 8.97 -8.05
CA ALA A 531 15.48 10.06 -7.98
C ALA A 531 14.82 11.39 -7.60
N ASN A 532 13.68 11.72 -8.23
CA ASN A 532 12.90 12.92 -7.89
C ASN A 532 12.36 12.86 -6.46
N ALA A 533 11.87 11.70 -6.01
CA ALA A 533 11.40 11.52 -4.64
C ALA A 533 12.53 11.70 -3.62
N ILE A 534 13.74 11.21 -3.93
CA ILE A 534 14.94 11.44 -3.10
C ILE A 534 15.30 12.92 -3.06
N GLU A 535 15.22 13.64 -4.19
CA GLU A 535 15.48 15.07 -4.23
C GLU A 535 14.46 15.88 -3.41
N HIS A 536 13.16 15.59 -3.56
CA HIS A 536 12.10 16.19 -2.76
C HIS A 536 12.28 15.90 -1.27
N ARG A 537 12.64 14.66 -0.91
CA ARG A 537 12.95 14.28 0.47
C ARG A 537 14.14 15.06 1.01
N ASN A 538 15.20 15.24 0.22
CA ASN A 538 16.38 16.00 0.63
C ASN A 538 16.06 17.48 0.83
N LYS A 539 15.26 18.09 -0.06
CA LYS A 539 14.74 19.46 0.10
C LYS A 539 13.87 19.61 1.34
N ALA A 540 13.02 18.63 1.65
CA ALA A 540 12.23 18.62 2.87
C ALA A 540 13.11 18.50 4.13
N ILE A 541 14.12 17.63 4.11
CA ILE A 541 15.08 17.47 5.21
C ILE A 541 15.86 18.77 5.46
N SER A 542 16.30 19.47 4.41
CA SER A 542 16.99 20.75 4.57
C SER A 542 16.07 21.83 5.15
N ALA A 543 14.82 21.90 4.70
CA ALA A 543 13.83 22.85 5.25
C ALA A 543 13.49 22.57 6.72
N VAL A 544 13.42 21.30 7.12
CA VAL A 544 13.23 20.91 8.53
C VAL A 544 14.45 21.27 9.37
N LYS A 545 15.67 21.05 8.87
CA LYS A 545 16.90 21.45 9.56
C LYS A 545 16.98 22.97 9.75
N GLU A 546 16.58 23.75 8.75
CA GLU A 546 16.54 25.21 8.83
C GLU A 546 15.53 25.69 9.88
N LYS A 547 14.29 25.17 9.85
CA LYS A 547 13.27 25.46 10.87
C LYS A 547 13.70 25.07 12.29
N ALA A 548 14.37 23.93 12.45
CA ALA A 548 14.89 23.49 13.75
C ALA A 548 16.03 24.39 14.26
N ASN A 549 16.85 24.93 13.35
CA ASN A 549 17.90 25.86 13.72
C ASN A 549 17.32 27.24 14.10
N GLU A 550 16.31 27.71 13.36
CA GLU A 550 15.56 28.92 13.71
C GLU A 550 14.86 28.81 15.07
N SER A 551 14.26 27.66 15.38
CA SER A 551 13.65 27.42 16.70
C SER A 551 14.70 27.42 17.80
N LEU A 552 15.86 26.77 17.60
CA LEU A 552 16.97 26.81 18.55
C LEU A 552 17.50 28.23 18.82
N VAL A 553 17.58 29.07 17.79
CA VAL A 553 17.97 30.48 17.95
C VAL A 553 16.91 31.27 18.73
N LYS A 554 15.61 31.02 18.46
CA LYS A 554 14.51 31.63 19.22
C LYS A 554 14.52 31.18 20.68
N ASP A 555 14.76 29.90 20.94
CA ASP A 555 14.80 29.35 22.30
C ASP A 555 15.97 29.91 23.10
N LYS A 556 17.15 30.09 22.48
CA LYS A 556 18.29 30.79 23.11
C LYS A 556 17.96 32.23 23.46
N LYS A 557 17.35 32.98 22.54
CA LYS A 557 16.90 34.36 22.80
C LYS A 557 15.84 34.43 23.91
N ASN A 558 14.92 33.47 23.94
CA ASN A 558 13.88 33.40 24.97
C ASN A 558 14.48 33.06 26.34
N ALA A 559 15.47 32.17 26.40
CA ALA A 559 16.20 31.87 27.64
C ALA A 559 16.98 33.10 28.15
N GLU A 560 17.64 33.85 27.25
CA GLU A 560 18.29 35.11 27.61
C GLU A 560 17.27 36.15 28.13
N LEU A 561 16.13 36.30 27.46
CA LEU A 561 15.06 37.20 27.90
C LEU A 561 14.49 36.78 29.26
N GLN A 562 14.26 35.48 29.50
CA GLN A 562 13.80 34.98 30.80
C GLN A 562 14.81 35.28 31.91
N SER A 563 16.11 35.09 31.66
CA SER A 563 17.14 35.45 32.64
C SER A 563 17.14 36.96 32.96
N LYS A 564 16.91 37.79 31.94
CA LYS A 564 16.83 39.25 32.10
C LYS A 564 15.59 39.68 32.86
N VAL A 565 14.43 39.06 32.57
CA VAL A 565 13.19 39.26 33.32
C VAL A 565 13.39 38.88 34.78
N GLN A 566 13.99 37.71 35.07
CA GLN A 566 14.25 37.27 36.43
C GLN A 566 15.15 38.26 37.19
N SER A 567 16.23 38.75 36.56
CA SER A 567 17.09 39.76 37.17
C SER A 567 16.40 41.10 37.44
N LEU A 568 15.43 41.48 36.59
CA LEU A 568 14.62 42.69 36.80
C LEU A 568 13.60 42.49 37.92
N THR A 569 12.97 41.33 38.02
CA THR A 569 12.06 40.98 39.11
C THR A 569 12.78 41.05 40.46
N GLU A 570 14.00 40.50 40.56
CA GLU A 570 14.83 40.62 41.76
C GLU A 570 15.17 42.08 42.13
N GLN A 571 15.38 42.94 41.13
CA GLN A 571 15.58 44.38 41.37
C GLN A 571 14.30 45.08 41.86
N PHE A 572 13.14 44.68 41.34
CA PHE A 572 11.85 45.19 41.81
C PHE A 572 11.54 44.75 43.23
N GLU A 573 11.80 43.49 43.59
CA GLU A 573 11.65 42.98 44.95
C GLU A 573 12.56 43.72 45.94
N LYS A 574 13.83 43.97 45.55
CA LYS A 574 14.73 44.81 46.35
C LYS A 574 14.20 46.23 46.55
N LYS A 575 13.63 46.84 45.51
CA LYS A 575 13.02 48.18 45.63
C LYS A 575 11.79 48.17 46.54
N ASP A 576 10.94 47.15 46.44
CA ASP A 576 9.75 47.01 47.29
C ASP A 576 10.13 46.80 48.77
N GLN A 577 11.16 46.00 49.04
CA GLN A 577 11.74 45.86 50.38
C GLN A 577 12.29 47.19 50.91
N LEU A 578 12.97 47.96 50.06
CA LEU A 578 13.54 49.26 50.44
C LEU A 578 12.44 50.30 50.71
N GLN A 579 11.35 50.26 49.96
CA GLN A 579 10.17 51.11 50.14
C GLN A 579 9.42 50.74 51.42
N LYS A 580 9.30 49.45 51.76
CA LYS A 580 8.77 48.98 53.05
C LYS A 580 9.64 49.42 54.22
N HIS A 581 10.97 49.35 54.09
CA HIS A 581 11.89 49.90 55.09
C HIS A 581 11.71 51.41 55.28
N LEU A 582 11.57 52.17 54.19
CA LEU A 582 11.28 53.61 54.24
C LEU A 582 9.94 53.91 54.92
N ALA A 583 8.90 53.14 54.64
CA ALA A 583 7.61 53.27 55.30
C ALA A 583 7.71 53.02 56.82
N SER A 584 8.41 51.96 57.24
CA SER A 584 8.63 51.67 58.66
C SER A 584 9.50 52.72 59.37
N ALA A 585 10.44 53.35 58.65
CA ALA A 585 11.26 54.43 59.18
C ALA A 585 10.46 55.72 59.35
N ASN A 586 9.54 56.01 58.42
CA ASN A 586 8.63 57.15 58.51
C ASN A 586 7.63 56.97 59.66
N GLU A 587 7.08 55.77 59.84
CA GLU A 587 6.21 55.43 60.98
C GLU A 587 6.97 55.57 62.32
N SER A 588 8.26 55.20 62.36
CA SER A 588 9.11 55.45 63.53
C SER A 588 9.40 56.94 63.77
N LEU A 589 9.36 57.78 62.72
CA LEU A 589 9.53 59.22 62.82
C LEU A 589 8.26 59.92 63.29
N GLU A 590 7.08 59.52 62.78
CA GLU A 590 5.77 60.00 63.27
C GLU A 590 5.59 59.65 64.76
N ASN A 591 5.89 58.43 65.17
CA ASN A 591 5.87 58.03 66.58
C ASN A 591 6.83 58.87 67.46
N ARG A 592 7.94 59.37 66.90
CA ARG A 592 8.87 60.28 67.61
C ARG A 592 8.36 61.72 67.65
N VAL A 593 7.59 62.16 66.67
CA VAL A 593 6.93 63.48 66.66
C VAL A 593 5.77 63.50 67.67
N ASP A 594 4.97 62.45 67.75
CA ASP A 594 3.89 62.32 68.73
C ASP A 594 4.42 62.21 70.18
N ALA A 595 5.58 61.58 70.36
CA ALA A 595 6.30 61.57 71.64
C ALA A 595 6.83 62.97 72.04
N LEU A 596 7.15 63.83 71.07
CA LEU A 596 7.61 65.20 71.33
C LEU A 596 6.43 66.16 71.61
N GLU A 597 5.29 66.00 70.94
CA GLU A 597 4.07 66.77 71.24
C GLU A 597 3.50 66.42 72.63
N SER A 598 3.49 65.15 73.00
CA SER A 598 3.04 64.71 74.34
C SER A 598 3.97 65.19 75.46
N ALA A 599 5.28 65.31 75.20
CA ALA A 599 6.26 65.92 76.11
C ALA A 599 6.09 67.45 76.25
N GLN A 600 5.66 68.15 75.19
CA GLN A 600 5.38 69.59 75.20
C GLN A 600 4.10 69.93 75.98
N ILE A 601 3.10 69.05 75.95
CA ILE A 601 1.85 69.17 76.73
C ILE A 601 2.07 68.87 78.23
N THR A 602 3.01 67.99 78.58
CA THR A 602 3.39 67.75 79.98
C THR A 602 4.30 68.85 80.55
N ALA A 603 5.15 69.47 79.73
CA ALA A 603 5.97 70.61 80.11
C ALA A 603 5.17 71.91 80.34
N SER A 604 4.05 72.12 79.63
CA SER A 604 3.18 73.28 79.81
C SER A 604 2.32 73.20 81.09
N LYS A 605 1.96 72.00 81.55
CA LYS A 605 1.27 71.78 82.83
C LYS A 605 2.19 71.93 84.05
N ALA A 606 3.45 71.51 83.96
CA ALA A 606 4.44 71.69 85.03
C ALA A 606 4.92 73.16 85.20
N ASN A 607 4.81 73.99 84.14
CA ASN A 607 5.11 75.41 84.21
C ASN A 607 4.00 76.25 84.88
N ASN A 608 2.73 75.82 84.81
CA ASN A 608 1.61 76.54 85.42
C ASN A 608 1.52 76.39 86.95
N GLU A 609 2.06 75.31 87.53
CA GLU A 609 2.18 75.16 89.00
C GLU A 609 3.37 75.95 89.58
N LYS A 610 4.38 76.26 88.77
CA LYS A 610 5.53 77.09 89.17
C LYS A 610 5.23 78.60 89.13
N ILE A 611 4.20 79.00 88.39
CA ILE A 611 3.72 80.39 88.24
C ILE A 611 2.89 80.85 89.46
N SER A 612 2.21 79.94 90.17
CA SER A 612 1.42 80.25 91.38
C SER A 612 2.27 80.45 92.66
N GLN A 613 3.51 79.97 92.69
CA GLN A 613 4.44 80.18 93.82
C GLN A 613 5.31 81.45 93.69
N LEU A 614 5.41 82.04 92.50
CA LEU A 614 6.21 83.26 92.25
C LEU A 614 5.39 84.57 92.34
N GLU A 615 4.04 84.48 92.36
CA GLU A 615 3.13 85.62 92.59
C GLU A 615 3.10 86.11 94.06
N LYS A 616 3.76 85.41 94.99
CA LYS A 616 4.01 85.91 96.36
C LYS A 616 5.38 86.58 96.53
N GLU A 617 6.24 86.62 95.50
CA GLU A 617 7.58 87.21 95.62
C GLU A 617 7.81 88.49 94.81
N SER A 618 6.82 88.99 94.05
CA SER A 618 6.99 90.18 93.20
C SER A 618 5.95 91.30 93.35
N VAL A 619 5.43 91.49 94.58
CA VAL A 619 5.08 92.86 95.09
C VAL A 619 6.35 93.73 95.25
N LYS A 620 7.53 93.17 94.96
CA LYS A 620 8.82 93.85 95.03
C LYS A 620 9.55 94.03 93.69
N GLN A 621 8.89 93.94 92.53
CA GLN A 621 9.58 94.19 91.24
C GLN A 621 8.67 94.61 90.06
N VAL A 622 7.62 95.41 90.33
CA VAL A 622 6.85 96.16 89.31
C VAL A 622 6.76 97.64 89.66
N LYS A 623 7.88 98.21 90.15
CA LYS A 623 8.22 99.63 89.91
C LYS A 623 9.47 99.81 89.05
N GLU A 624 10.02 98.73 88.48
CA GLU A 624 11.23 98.71 87.65
C GLU A 624 11.15 97.57 86.63
N GLY A 625 11.05 97.73 85.31
CA GLY A 625 10.96 98.90 84.46
C GLY A 625 10.60 98.40 83.04
N LYS A 626 9.83 99.11 82.21
CA LYS A 626 10.24 100.35 81.52
C LYS A 626 11.71 100.40 81.02
N ASN A 627 12.47 99.30 81.12
CA ASN A 627 13.88 99.17 80.75
C ASN A 627 14.22 97.93 79.89
N GLU A 628 13.35 96.91 79.69
CA GLU A 628 13.73 95.79 78.79
C GLU A 628 13.35 96.00 77.31
N VAL A 629 12.27 96.75 77.03
CA VAL A 629 11.99 97.26 75.68
C VAL A 629 13.11 98.22 75.21
N LYS A 630 13.83 98.83 76.15
CA LYS A 630 15.06 99.60 75.92
C LYS A 630 16.29 98.72 75.67
N ASN A 631 16.31 97.50 76.21
CA ASN A 631 17.42 96.54 76.06
C ASN A 631 17.35 95.74 74.75
N GLN A 632 16.16 95.47 74.20
CA GLN A 632 16.04 94.85 72.87
C GLN A 632 16.49 95.80 71.74
N VAL A 633 16.16 97.10 71.83
CA VAL A 633 16.62 98.13 70.87
C VAL A 633 18.12 98.41 71.04
N TYR A 634 18.64 98.42 72.28
CA TYR A 634 20.06 98.58 72.57
C TYR A 634 20.91 97.38 72.06
N SER A 635 20.42 96.14 72.21
CA SER A 635 21.08 94.92 71.72
C SER A 635 21.27 94.92 70.21
N SER A 636 20.25 95.32 69.45
CA SER A 636 20.32 95.34 67.98
C SER A 636 21.25 96.46 67.46
N ILE A 637 21.23 97.65 68.07
CA ILE A 637 22.13 98.76 67.70
C ILE A 637 23.59 98.44 68.08
N LYS A 638 23.82 97.76 69.21
CA LYS A 638 25.16 97.35 69.65
C LYS A 638 25.81 96.38 68.64
N LYS A 639 25.08 95.36 68.18
CA LYS A 639 25.60 94.38 67.20
C LYS A 639 25.97 95.02 65.85
N VAL A 640 25.21 96.03 65.41
CA VAL A 640 25.51 96.76 64.16
C VAL A 640 26.76 97.64 64.30
N MET A 641 26.92 98.32 65.43
CA MET A 641 28.10 99.16 65.71
C MET A 641 29.39 98.34 65.87
N GLU A 642 29.32 97.16 66.50
CA GLU A 642 30.46 96.23 66.62
C GLU A 642 30.94 95.75 65.25
N LEU A 643 30.01 95.39 64.35
CA LEU A 643 30.32 95.01 62.97
C LEU A 643 30.95 96.16 62.17
N PHE A 644 30.46 97.38 62.36
CA PHE A 644 30.99 98.56 61.68
C PHE A 644 32.43 98.91 62.13
N ILE A 645 32.72 98.80 63.42
CA ILE A 645 34.07 99.04 63.97
C ILE A 645 35.06 97.98 63.50
N VAL A 646 34.66 96.71 63.45
CA VAL A 646 35.50 95.63 62.89
C VAL A 646 35.78 95.87 61.41
N GLY A 647 34.77 96.31 60.64
CA GLY A 647 34.94 96.68 59.23
C GLY A 647 35.91 97.85 59.02
N LEU A 648 35.79 98.93 59.82
CA LEU A 648 36.70 100.08 59.75
C LEU A 648 38.13 99.73 60.17
N LEU A 649 38.32 98.88 61.19
CA LEU A 649 39.65 98.42 61.60
C LEU A 649 40.29 97.57 60.51
N MET A 650 39.53 96.67 59.86
CA MET A 650 40.02 95.89 58.72
C MET A 650 40.46 96.80 57.56
N ILE A 651 39.69 97.85 57.24
CA ILE A 651 40.05 98.83 56.20
C ILE A 651 41.28 99.65 56.60
N ALA A 652 41.37 100.08 57.86
CA ALA A 652 42.52 100.83 58.37
C ALA A 652 43.80 99.98 58.36
N PHE A 653 43.74 98.72 58.80
CA PHE A 653 44.88 97.79 58.75
C PHE A 653 45.27 97.43 57.32
N TYR A 654 44.30 97.30 56.41
CA TYR A 654 44.57 97.11 54.98
C TYR A 654 45.36 98.30 54.42
N HIS A 655 44.91 99.54 54.65
CA HIS A 655 45.64 100.74 54.22
C HIS A 655 47.02 100.89 54.90
N LEU A 656 47.15 100.53 56.17
CA LEU A 656 48.43 100.58 56.89
C LEU A 656 49.44 99.56 56.33
N SER A 657 48.98 98.40 55.86
CA SER A 657 49.83 97.41 55.19
C SER A 657 50.37 97.90 53.83
N THR A 658 49.64 98.80 53.15
CA THR A 658 50.05 99.38 51.86
C THR A 658 51.08 100.52 51.97
N LEU A 659 51.36 101.01 53.19
CA LEU A 659 52.31 102.08 53.50
C LEU A 659 53.69 101.58 53.98
N ALA A 660 53.98 100.29 53.80
CA ALA A 660 55.23 99.67 54.25
C ALA A 660 56.48 100.22 53.51
N LEU A 661 57.46 100.64 54.32
CA LEU A 661 58.75 101.21 53.95
C LEU A 661 59.50 100.36 52.90
N LYS A 662 60.04 101.02 51.88
CA LYS A 662 60.82 100.40 50.79
C LYS A 662 62.30 100.17 51.12
N GLU A 663 62.78 100.61 52.28
CA GLU A 663 64.18 100.45 52.67
C GLU A 663 64.34 99.51 53.87
N PRO A 664 65.34 98.61 53.87
CA PRO A 664 65.63 97.77 55.02
C PRO A 664 66.21 98.60 56.17
N ILE A 665 65.66 98.42 57.37
CA ILE A 665 66.24 99.00 58.58
C ILE A 665 67.33 98.03 59.06
N THR A 666 68.55 98.55 59.21
CA THR A 666 69.71 97.79 59.69
C THR A 666 70.16 98.34 61.05
N ASN A 667 70.45 97.43 61.99
CA ASN A 667 71.08 97.71 63.28
C ASN A 667 72.15 96.63 63.51
N GLU A 668 73.16 96.86 64.37
CA GLU A 668 74.35 96.01 64.57
C GLU A 668 74.05 94.52 64.89
N TYR A 669 72.80 94.15 65.23
CA TYR A 669 72.41 92.77 65.57
C TYR A 669 71.41 92.11 64.59
N PHE A 670 70.78 92.84 63.66
CA PHE A 670 69.89 92.24 62.64
C PHE A 670 69.51 93.21 61.51
N THR A 671 69.15 92.65 60.35
CA THR A 671 68.56 93.36 59.21
C THR A 671 67.14 92.85 58.95
N LEU A 672 66.13 93.72 59.09
CA LEU A 672 64.73 93.36 58.88
C LEU A 672 64.34 93.62 57.43
N THR A 673 64.01 92.54 56.71
CA THR A 673 63.60 92.67 55.31
C THR A 673 62.15 93.14 55.19
N PRO A 674 61.83 93.97 54.19
CA PRO A 674 60.48 94.53 54.00
C PRO A 674 59.37 93.46 53.91
N LYS A 675 59.68 92.26 53.41
CA LYS A 675 58.73 91.13 53.33
C LYS A 675 58.31 90.59 54.70
N LEU A 676 59.19 90.61 55.69
CA LEU A 676 58.87 90.10 57.03
C LEU A 676 57.96 91.09 57.78
N ILE A 677 58.20 92.39 57.59
CA ILE A 677 57.37 93.46 58.16
C ILE A 677 55.95 93.40 57.58
N SER A 678 55.81 93.25 56.25
CA SER A 678 54.50 93.15 55.61
C SER A 678 53.70 91.93 56.11
N PHE A 679 54.38 90.80 56.31
CA PHE A 679 53.74 89.57 56.82
C PHE A 679 53.25 89.74 58.27
N LEU A 680 54.07 90.30 59.16
CA LEU A 680 53.68 90.56 60.56
C LEU A 680 52.55 91.59 60.66
N THR A 681 52.55 92.62 59.82
CA THR A 681 51.45 93.61 59.78
C THR A 681 50.14 93.03 59.22
N ALA A 682 50.20 92.05 58.32
CA ALA A 682 49.01 91.40 57.76
C ALA A 682 48.42 90.33 58.71
N ALA A 683 49.23 89.72 59.58
CA ALA A 683 48.78 88.68 60.52
C ALA A 683 48.22 89.24 61.84
N LEU A 684 48.66 90.43 62.27
CA LEU A 684 48.22 91.07 63.53
C LEU A 684 46.68 91.26 63.67
N PRO A 685 45.93 91.64 62.61
CA PRO A 685 44.47 91.83 62.70
C PRO A 685 43.72 90.53 63.01
N LEU A 686 44.23 89.38 62.56
CA LEU A 686 43.60 88.08 62.78
C LEU A 686 43.75 87.57 64.22
N ILE A 687 44.81 88.00 64.93
CA ILE A 687 45.06 87.61 66.32
C ILE A 687 44.37 88.58 67.31
N CYS A 688 44.19 89.84 66.95
CA CYS A 688 43.61 90.86 67.84
C CYS A 688 42.09 91.03 67.77
N THR A 689 41.39 90.44 66.79
CA THR A 689 39.99 90.82 66.48
C THR A 689 38.89 90.17 67.33
N TRP A 690 39.19 89.25 68.26
CA TRP A 690 38.13 88.59 69.03
C TRP A 690 37.95 89.03 70.49
N LYS A 691 38.84 89.86 71.05
CA LYS A 691 38.62 90.49 72.39
C LYS A 691 39.15 91.91 72.55
N PHE A 692 39.98 92.41 71.62
CA PHE A 692 40.61 93.73 71.74
C PHE A 692 39.65 94.92 71.50
N PRO A 693 38.63 94.85 70.62
CA PRO A 693 37.68 95.95 70.42
C PRO A 693 36.89 96.29 71.69
N ASP A 694 36.50 95.27 72.48
CA ASP A 694 35.79 95.47 73.74
C ASP A 694 36.65 96.20 74.79
N PHE A 695 37.97 95.97 74.78
CA PHE A 695 38.89 96.57 75.73
C PHE A 695 39.21 98.03 75.42
N LEU A 696 39.41 98.40 74.14
CA LEU A 696 39.76 99.78 73.74
C LEU A 696 38.55 100.67 73.44
N PHE A 697 37.50 100.11 72.81
CA PHE A 697 36.35 100.89 72.33
C PHE A 697 35.08 100.67 73.13
N GLY A 698 35.08 99.78 74.13
CA GLY A 698 33.90 99.47 74.94
C GLY A 698 33.28 100.72 75.60
N TRP A 699 34.09 101.66 76.07
CA TRP A 699 33.59 102.94 76.61
C TRP A 699 32.96 103.83 75.52
N PHE A 700 33.56 103.88 74.33
CA PHE A 700 33.08 104.71 73.22
C PHE A 700 31.79 104.17 72.60
N VAL A 701 31.70 102.85 72.36
CA VAL A 701 30.50 102.16 71.88
C VAL A 701 29.35 102.34 72.88
N LYS A 702 29.63 102.21 74.19
CA LYS A 702 28.64 102.44 75.24
C LYS A 702 28.17 103.90 75.24
N GLY A 703 29.06 104.87 75.04
CA GLY A 703 28.74 106.30 74.93
C GLY A 703 27.88 106.64 73.71
N ALA A 704 28.23 106.12 72.52
CA ALA A 704 27.52 106.36 71.27
C ALA A 704 26.12 105.74 71.27
N CYS A 705 25.98 104.48 71.69
CA CYS A 705 24.69 103.80 71.79
C CYS A 705 23.75 104.50 72.79
N THR A 706 24.29 105.03 73.89
CA THR A 706 23.48 105.77 74.87
C THR A 706 22.97 107.10 74.33
N ARG A 707 23.73 107.79 73.47
CA ARG A 707 23.27 109.03 72.80
C ARG A 707 22.22 108.75 71.72
N LEU A 708 22.41 107.70 70.92
CA LEU A 708 21.48 107.28 69.87
C LEU A 708 20.12 106.83 70.42
N VAL A 709 20.11 106.03 71.49
CA VAL A 709 18.87 105.62 72.16
C VAL A 709 18.16 106.80 72.84
N ARG A 710 18.91 107.85 73.22
CA ARG A 710 18.36 109.09 73.81
C ARG A 710 17.78 110.05 72.76
N LEU A 711 18.25 110.01 71.51
CA LEU A 711 17.65 110.72 70.38
C LEU A 711 16.35 110.06 69.89
N LEU A 712 16.29 108.72 69.91
CA LEU A 712 15.14 107.96 69.38
C LEU A 712 13.89 107.96 70.29
N LEU A 713 13.97 108.45 71.54
CA LEU A 713 12.89 108.29 72.54
C LEU A 713 12.49 109.57 73.30
N ARG A 714 12.89 110.79 72.87
CA ARG A 714 12.71 112.00 73.71
C ARG A 714 11.58 112.99 73.37
N ASP A 715 11.09 113.19 72.15
CA ASP A 715 10.07 114.24 71.90
C ASP A 715 9.01 113.71 70.91
N ARG A 716 7.78 113.35 71.32
CA ARG A 716 6.63 114.26 71.56
C ARG A 716 7.04 115.61 72.13
N GLU A 717 7.03 116.64 71.28
CA GLU A 717 6.30 117.90 71.49
C GLU A 717 6.59 118.92 70.35
N PHE A 718 5.54 119.63 69.92
CA PHE A 718 5.49 120.83 69.06
C PHE A 718 5.62 120.76 67.50
N LEU A 719 4.44 120.90 66.87
CA LEU A 719 4.08 121.51 65.57
C LEU A 719 4.55 123.00 65.48
N PRO A 720 4.64 123.68 64.29
CA PRO A 720 3.51 123.80 63.33
C PRO A 720 3.81 124.07 61.82
N THR A 721 2.72 123.87 61.03
CA THR A 721 2.20 124.55 59.82
C THR A 721 3.10 125.14 58.72
N GLU A 722 2.82 124.64 57.50
CA GLU A 722 2.57 125.35 56.22
C GLU A 722 3.51 126.47 55.76
N GLY A 723 4.14 126.19 54.62
CA GLY A 723 4.43 127.11 53.52
C GLY A 723 4.25 126.35 52.21
#